data_AF-A0A5R9GQS9-F1
#
_entry.id   AF-A0A5R9GQS9-F1
#
_cell.length_a   1.000
_cell.length_b   1.000
_cell.length_c   1.000
_cell.angle_alpha   90.00
_cell.angle_beta   90.00
_cell.angle_gamma   90.00
#
_symmetry.space_group_name_H-M   'P 1'
#
loop_
_entity.id
_entity.type
_entity.pdbx_description
1 polymer ?
#
loop_
_entity_poly.entity_id
_entity_poly.type
_entity_poly.pdbx_seq_one_letter_code
_entity_poly.pdbx_strand_id
1 'polypeptide(L)'
;MSDQGGPEGLQELFTALNLQEDAPDPCIMVIFGASGDLTKRLLIPSLFNLYCDNLLPDAFAILGMAMDDFSTESFRDRMSEDVRNYSRQDQFDDHAWSVFCDKIHYMQGRFDDAEAFARLKTFLQALDGRYDAGGNILFYMATPPAVFSMISTGLEAVGMNEEHDYWRRIIVEKPFGSDLDSARQLNRQILTYWKESQVYRIDHYLGKETVQNLLAFRFANGMFEPLWNRTHIDHIQITATEQVGVEWRGGYYDKSGVVRDMIQNHLFQMMAYLCMEPPVSFESEAIRNEKFKLLSAVRIMEPEEVRENAVRGQYGEGVKQDGSPAKPYRQEHLVHPDSNTETYAAVKLRIDNWRWHGVPVFLRSGKGLRTKSTEIVVQFRRAPEFTFRGTPAAGQLEANQLIFRIQPNEGIELRFLAKRPGPSMHMRKVNMNFEYDEAFVTHPGTGYETMLYDCMRGDASLFSRSDLVETSWQIVQPILDVWKSEKARDFPNYPFGSWGPKAAFDLPAAAHRRWLARSPKQALSRVPMFEGSGTTMINAFAMMLKPRVYNAGDEIVRLGSVAGELFIIEQGRVEMVDARGWVKGELSDGQVFGELSLLLTKERQATMRALTYCAIYTLDKRDFSKVLMDRPQFAERMMQVARERYHVIVNANELMTGESAKIADK
;
A
#
# COMPACT_ATOMS: atom_id res chain seq x y z
N MET A 1 -0.77 22.51 -45.98
CA MET A 1 -0.71 21.06 -46.24
C MET A 1 -1.52 20.40 -45.16
N SER A 2 -2.59 19.74 -45.57
CA SER A 2 -3.65 19.19 -44.73
C SER A 2 -3.14 18.13 -43.78
N ASP A 3 -3.52 18.29 -42.52
CA ASP A 3 -3.39 17.34 -41.43
C ASP A 3 -4.22 16.09 -41.75
N GLN A 4 -3.57 15.00 -42.15
CA GLN A 4 -4.18 13.68 -42.38
C GLN A 4 -3.63 12.65 -41.39
N GLY A 5 -3.40 13.05 -40.14
CA GLY A 5 -3.14 12.10 -39.04
C GLY A 5 -4.44 11.66 -38.38
N GLY A 6 -5.26 10.85 -39.07
CA GLY A 6 -6.39 10.18 -38.43
C GLY A 6 -5.92 9.14 -37.40
N PRO A 7 -6.81 8.62 -36.53
CA PRO A 7 -6.49 7.58 -35.55
C PRO A 7 -5.82 6.33 -36.18
N GLU A 8 -6.12 6.02 -37.45
CA GLU A 8 -5.47 4.96 -38.22
C GLU A 8 -3.94 5.15 -38.39
N GLY A 9 -3.47 6.39 -38.54
CA GLY A 9 -2.04 6.68 -38.72
C GLY A 9 -1.22 6.54 -37.43
N LEU A 10 -1.86 6.68 -36.26
CA LEU A 10 -1.26 6.37 -34.96
C LEU A 10 -1.20 4.85 -34.74
N GLN A 11 -2.26 4.13 -35.13
CA GLN A 11 -2.30 2.66 -35.07
C GLN A 11 -1.17 2.05 -35.92
N GLU A 12 -0.99 2.51 -37.17
CA GLU A 12 0.11 2.07 -38.04
C GLU A 12 1.48 2.37 -37.43
N LEU A 13 1.63 3.50 -36.71
CA LEU A 13 2.86 3.85 -36.02
C LEU A 13 3.15 2.92 -34.84
N PHE A 14 2.13 2.54 -34.06
CA PHE A 14 2.25 1.58 -32.96
C PHE A 14 2.55 0.15 -33.46
N THR A 15 1.91 -0.27 -34.56
CA THR A 15 2.24 -1.52 -35.26
C THR A 15 3.68 -1.51 -35.76
N ALA A 16 4.14 -0.40 -36.35
CA ALA A 16 5.51 -0.26 -36.84
C ALA A 16 6.57 -0.26 -35.72
N LEU A 17 6.18 0.05 -34.47
CA LEU A 17 7.04 0.05 -33.29
C LEU A 17 7.04 -1.29 -32.53
N ASN A 18 6.33 -2.33 -33.01
CA ASN A 18 6.13 -3.61 -32.29
C ASN A 18 5.60 -3.42 -30.85
N LEU A 19 4.79 -2.38 -30.63
CA LEU A 19 4.17 -2.09 -29.33
C LEU A 19 2.74 -2.65 -29.22
N GLN A 20 2.28 -3.42 -30.22
CA GLN A 20 1.01 -4.13 -30.13
C GLN A 20 1.17 -5.33 -29.20
N GLU A 21 0.47 -5.29 -28.06
CA GLU A 21 0.20 -6.49 -27.30
C GLU A 21 -0.84 -7.31 -28.08
N ASP A 22 -0.51 -8.56 -28.42
CA ASP A 22 -1.45 -9.43 -29.13
C ASP A 22 -2.75 -9.61 -28.33
N ALA A 23 -3.91 -9.44 -28.98
CA ALA A 23 -5.18 -9.75 -28.36
C ALA A 23 -5.20 -11.23 -27.91
N PRO A 24 -5.84 -11.56 -26.77
CA PRO A 24 -5.96 -12.94 -26.32
C PRO A 24 -6.71 -13.81 -27.32
N ASP A 25 -6.61 -15.13 -27.17
CA ASP A 25 -7.42 -16.07 -27.97
C ASP A 25 -8.92 -15.76 -27.86
N PRO A 26 -9.71 -15.96 -28.94
CA PRO A 26 -11.17 -15.95 -28.88
C PRO A 26 -11.68 -16.77 -27.69
N CYS A 27 -12.68 -16.26 -26.96
CA CYS A 27 -13.24 -16.98 -25.81
C CYS A 27 -14.62 -16.47 -25.38
N ILE A 28 -15.31 -17.28 -24.58
CA ILE A 28 -16.51 -16.88 -23.83
C ILE A 28 -16.15 -16.75 -22.36
N MET A 29 -16.49 -15.62 -21.75
CA MET A 29 -16.36 -15.42 -20.31
C MET A 29 -17.71 -15.66 -19.61
N VAL A 30 -17.75 -16.61 -18.68
CA VAL A 30 -18.91 -16.90 -17.83
C VAL A 30 -18.71 -16.25 -16.47
N ILE A 31 -19.64 -15.38 -16.06
CA ILE A 31 -19.58 -14.73 -14.74
C ILE A 31 -20.64 -15.36 -13.83
N PHE A 32 -20.22 -16.23 -12.92
CA PHE A 32 -21.11 -16.73 -11.86
C PHE A 32 -21.28 -15.66 -10.78
N GLY A 33 -22.52 -15.38 -10.38
CA GLY A 33 -22.82 -14.25 -9.48
C GLY A 33 -22.88 -12.91 -10.22
N ALA A 34 -23.27 -12.92 -11.49
CA ALA A 34 -23.27 -11.75 -12.38
C ALA A 34 -24.07 -10.55 -11.88
N SER A 35 -25.09 -10.74 -11.05
CA SER A 35 -25.89 -9.67 -10.44
C SER A 35 -25.18 -8.93 -9.29
N GLY A 36 -24.01 -9.40 -8.84
CA GLY A 36 -23.28 -8.87 -7.70
C GLY A 36 -22.56 -7.54 -7.93
N ASP A 37 -22.15 -6.90 -6.82
CA ASP A 37 -21.48 -5.59 -6.82
C ASP A 37 -20.13 -5.60 -7.55
N LEU A 38 -19.40 -6.71 -7.49
CA LEU A 38 -18.10 -6.87 -8.17
C LEU A 38 -18.26 -6.75 -9.70
N THR A 39 -19.29 -7.36 -10.26
CA THR A 39 -19.51 -7.41 -11.72
C THR A 39 -19.76 -6.03 -12.29
N LYS A 40 -20.69 -5.27 -11.70
CA LYS A 40 -21.08 -3.95 -12.20
C LYS A 40 -20.03 -2.87 -11.95
N ARG A 41 -19.21 -2.99 -10.90
CA ARG A 41 -18.22 -1.98 -10.51
C ARG A 41 -16.83 -2.21 -11.07
N LEU A 42 -16.47 -3.47 -11.32
CA LEU A 42 -15.10 -3.84 -11.70
C LEU A 42 -15.09 -4.67 -12.98
N LEU A 43 -15.77 -5.82 -13.05
CA LEU A 43 -15.60 -6.74 -14.18
C LEU A 43 -16.09 -6.17 -15.52
N ILE A 44 -17.34 -5.72 -15.60
CA ILE A 44 -17.89 -5.17 -16.84
C ILE A 44 -17.16 -3.88 -17.25
N PRO A 45 -16.92 -2.91 -16.35
CA PRO A 45 -16.09 -1.75 -16.68
C PRO A 45 -14.69 -2.12 -17.17
N SER A 46 -14.00 -3.07 -16.55
CA SER A 46 -12.65 -3.49 -16.97
C SER A 46 -12.65 -4.19 -18.32
N LEU A 47 -13.64 -5.05 -18.61
CA LEU A 47 -13.79 -5.65 -19.94
C LEU A 47 -14.12 -4.61 -21.00
N PHE A 48 -14.95 -3.62 -20.68
CA PHE A 48 -15.23 -2.51 -21.60
C PHE A 48 -13.99 -1.65 -21.85
N ASN A 49 -13.17 -1.41 -20.82
CA ASN A 49 -11.90 -0.71 -20.99
C ASN A 49 -10.98 -1.48 -21.95
N LEU A 50 -10.79 -2.78 -21.75
CA LEU A 50 -10.00 -3.63 -22.64
C LEU A 50 -10.56 -3.64 -24.07
N TYR A 51 -11.89 -3.61 -24.23
CA TYR A 51 -12.53 -3.47 -25.54
C TYR A 51 -12.14 -2.13 -26.21
N CYS A 52 -12.27 -1.01 -25.50
CA CYS A 52 -11.89 0.31 -26.03
C CYS A 52 -10.39 0.41 -26.36
N ASP A 53 -9.54 -0.29 -25.62
CA ASP A 53 -8.10 -0.33 -25.85
C ASP A 53 -7.69 -1.32 -26.98
N ASN A 54 -8.65 -2.02 -27.60
CA ASN A 54 -8.42 -3.10 -28.58
C ASN A 54 -7.59 -4.28 -28.02
N LEU A 55 -7.74 -4.56 -26.72
CA LEU A 55 -7.07 -5.66 -25.99
C LEU A 55 -8.01 -6.84 -25.70
N LEU A 56 -9.26 -6.81 -26.18
CA LEU A 56 -10.14 -7.97 -26.22
C LEU A 56 -10.20 -8.55 -27.64
N PRO A 57 -10.36 -9.88 -27.80
CA PRO A 57 -10.60 -10.45 -29.10
C PRO A 57 -11.96 -10.02 -29.66
N ASP A 58 -12.05 -9.85 -30.98
CA ASP A 58 -13.34 -9.56 -31.64
C ASP A 58 -14.36 -10.67 -31.40
N ALA A 59 -13.88 -11.92 -31.47
CA ALA A 59 -14.60 -13.15 -31.16
C ALA A 59 -14.67 -13.37 -29.63
N PHE A 60 -15.52 -12.58 -28.99
CA PHE A 60 -15.73 -12.59 -27.54
C PHE A 60 -17.20 -12.45 -27.18
N ALA A 61 -17.61 -13.16 -26.12
CA ALA A 61 -18.93 -13.02 -25.51
C ALA A 61 -18.88 -13.17 -23.99
N ILE A 62 -19.84 -12.55 -23.30
CA ILE A 62 -20.01 -12.66 -21.85
C ILE A 62 -21.34 -13.36 -21.58
N LEU A 63 -21.34 -14.36 -20.70
CA LEU A 63 -22.55 -14.97 -20.16
C LEU A 63 -22.58 -14.80 -18.64
N GLY A 64 -23.46 -13.91 -18.16
CA GLY A 64 -23.75 -13.79 -16.75
C GLY A 64 -24.70 -14.91 -16.29
N MET A 65 -24.42 -15.52 -15.14
CA MET A 65 -25.32 -16.47 -14.49
C MET A 65 -25.52 -16.12 -13.02
N ALA A 66 -26.78 -15.93 -12.62
CA ALA A 66 -27.17 -15.71 -11.23
C ALA A 66 -28.62 -16.18 -10.96
N MET A 67 -29.05 -16.10 -9.71
CA MET A 67 -30.40 -16.50 -9.28
C MET A 67 -31.46 -15.44 -9.57
N ASP A 68 -31.04 -14.17 -9.69
CA ASP A 68 -31.92 -13.04 -9.95
C ASP A 68 -32.67 -13.19 -11.28
N ASP A 69 -33.93 -12.76 -11.29
CA ASP A 69 -34.82 -12.85 -12.45
C ASP A 69 -34.55 -11.68 -13.40
N PHE A 70 -33.53 -11.85 -14.25
CA PHE A 70 -33.24 -10.96 -15.36
C PHE A 70 -33.39 -11.70 -16.69
N SER A 71 -33.91 -11.00 -17.69
CA SER A 71 -33.65 -11.30 -19.10
C SER A 71 -32.28 -10.75 -19.52
N THR A 72 -31.76 -11.16 -20.68
CA THR A 72 -30.55 -10.56 -21.26
C THR A 72 -30.70 -9.05 -21.42
N GLU A 73 -31.84 -8.56 -21.88
CA GLU A 73 -32.11 -7.14 -22.11
C GLU A 73 -32.10 -6.35 -20.79
N SER A 74 -32.86 -6.82 -19.79
CA SER A 74 -32.88 -6.15 -18.48
C SER A 74 -31.53 -6.19 -17.76
N PHE A 75 -30.73 -7.24 -17.96
CA PHE A 75 -29.35 -7.31 -17.44
C PHE A 75 -28.43 -6.30 -18.14
N ARG A 76 -28.55 -6.14 -19.46
CA ARG A 76 -27.82 -5.14 -20.26
C ARG A 76 -28.17 -3.71 -19.86
N ASP A 77 -29.46 -3.43 -19.66
CA ASP A 77 -29.93 -2.12 -19.18
C ASP A 77 -29.27 -1.79 -17.85
N ARG A 78 -29.27 -2.76 -16.92
CA ARG A 78 -28.63 -2.59 -15.61
C ARG A 78 -27.13 -2.32 -15.72
N MET A 79 -26.40 -3.09 -16.53
CA MET A 79 -24.97 -2.86 -16.72
C MET A 79 -24.69 -1.50 -17.38
N SER A 80 -25.57 -1.04 -18.27
CA SER A 80 -25.47 0.25 -18.96
C SER A 80 -25.64 1.45 -18.02
N GLU A 81 -26.47 1.31 -16.99
CA GLU A 81 -26.61 2.33 -15.93
C GLU A 81 -25.31 2.48 -15.12
N ASP A 82 -24.70 1.36 -14.75
CA ASP A 82 -23.57 1.33 -13.82
C ASP A 82 -22.24 1.65 -14.51
N VAL A 83 -22.01 1.17 -15.74
CA VAL A 83 -20.69 1.25 -16.41
C VAL A 83 -20.17 2.68 -16.57
N ARG A 84 -21.06 3.66 -16.78
CA ARG A 84 -20.68 5.08 -16.92
C ARG A 84 -20.04 5.65 -15.65
N ASN A 85 -20.35 5.09 -14.49
CA ASN A 85 -19.83 5.55 -13.20
C ASN A 85 -18.49 4.93 -12.83
N TYR A 86 -18.12 3.81 -13.48
CA TYR A 86 -16.97 2.99 -13.07
C TYR A 86 -15.94 2.77 -14.17
N SER A 87 -16.29 3.02 -15.44
CA SER A 87 -15.31 3.04 -16.54
C SER A 87 -14.28 4.15 -16.33
N ARG A 88 -13.03 3.88 -16.73
CA ARG A 88 -11.92 4.85 -16.65
C ARG A 88 -11.81 5.73 -17.90
N GLN A 89 -12.68 5.52 -18.89
CA GLN A 89 -12.64 6.26 -20.14
C GLN A 89 -13.07 7.72 -19.90
N ASP A 90 -12.18 8.67 -20.20
CA ASP A 90 -12.44 10.12 -20.02
C ASP A 90 -13.64 10.59 -20.85
N GLN A 91 -13.81 10.00 -22.03
CA GLN A 91 -14.96 10.20 -22.90
C GLN A 91 -15.64 8.86 -23.14
N PHE A 92 -16.83 8.70 -22.57
CA PHE A 92 -17.61 7.49 -22.75
C PHE A 92 -18.17 7.42 -24.17
N ASP A 93 -17.73 6.44 -24.97
CA ASP A 93 -18.24 6.20 -26.32
C ASP A 93 -19.49 5.31 -26.27
N ASP A 94 -20.65 5.94 -26.47
CA ASP A 94 -21.95 5.27 -26.50
C ASP A 94 -22.08 4.24 -27.64
N HIS A 95 -21.41 4.48 -28.77
CA HIS A 95 -21.43 3.54 -29.90
C HIS A 95 -20.60 2.30 -29.57
N ALA A 96 -19.37 2.50 -29.09
CA ALA A 96 -18.51 1.41 -28.63
C ALA A 96 -19.19 0.59 -27.53
N TRP A 97 -19.82 1.26 -26.56
CA TRP A 97 -20.60 0.57 -25.52
C TRP A 97 -21.75 -0.25 -26.09
N SER A 98 -22.52 0.30 -27.03
CA SER A 98 -23.64 -0.43 -27.65
C SER A 98 -23.17 -1.74 -28.30
N VAL A 99 -22.08 -1.68 -29.08
CA VAL A 99 -21.49 -2.86 -29.73
C VAL A 99 -20.97 -3.88 -28.72
N PHE A 100 -20.31 -3.41 -27.66
CA PHE A 100 -19.82 -4.28 -26.59
C PHE A 100 -20.97 -4.91 -25.78
N CYS A 101 -21.99 -4.13 -25.43
CA CYS A 101 -23.15 -4.55 -24.66
C CYS A 101 -23.93 -5.66 -25.39
N ASP A 102 -23.93 -5.64 -26.73
CA ASP A 102 -24.50 -6.70 -27.56
C ASP A 102 -23.83 -8.07 -27.43
N LYS A 103 -22.62 -8.12 -26.86
CA LYS A 103 -21.89 -9.36 -26.54
C LYS A 103 -22.23 -9.89 -25.14
N ILE A 104 -23.02 -9.18 -24.34
CA ILE A 104 -23.41 -9.57 -22.99
C ILE A 104 -24.72 -10.36 -23.02
N HIS A 105 -24.73 -11.53 -22.42
CA HIS A 105 -25.88 -12.43 -22.30
C HIS A 105 -26.12 -12.77 -20.84
N TYR A 106 -27.35 -13.18 -20.51
CA TYR A 106 -27.71 -13.59 -19.16
C TYR A 106 -28.48 -14.91 -19.16
N MET A 107 -28.23 -15.72 -18.15
CA MET A 107 -28.99 -16.93 -17.87
C MET A 107 -29.31 -17.01 -16.37
N GLN A 108 -30.61 -17.12 -16.05
CA GLN A 108 -31.02 -17.43 -14.69
C GLN A 108 -30.73 -18.89 -14.36
N GLY A 109 -30.14 -19.16 -13.19
CA GLY A 109 -29.95 -20.51 -12.71
C GLY A 109 -29.39 -20.57 -11.30
N ARG A 110 -29.76 -21.64 -10.59
CA ARG A 110 -29.19 -21.96 -9.28
C ARG A 110 -27.96 -22.83 -9.45
N PHE A 111 -27.00 -22.67 -8.56
CA PHE A 111 -25.75 -23.44 -8.63
C PHE A 111 -25.88 -24.87 -8.07
N ASP A 112 -26.96 -25.19 -7.36
CA ASP A 112 -27.27 -26.54 -6.88
C ASP A 112 -28.20 -27.33 -7.82
N ASP A 113 -28.58 -26.74 -8.97
CA ASP A 113 -29.45 -27.36 -9.97
C ASP A 113 -28.62 -27.98 -11.12
N ALA A 114 -28.59 -29.31 -11.20
CA ALA A 114 -27.90 -30.04 -12.26
C ALA A 114 -28.46 -29.73 -13.67
N GLU A 115 -29.78 -29.50 -13.79
CA GLU A 115 -30.38 -29.15 -15.08
C GLU A 115 -29.94 -27.75 -15.54
N ALA A 116 -29.65 -26.84 -14.61
CA ALA A 116 -29.08 -25.53 -14.94
C ALA A 116 -27.73 -25.65 -15.61
N PHE A 117 -26.85 -26.58 -15.19
CA PHE A 117 -25.55 -26.78 -15.86
C PHE A 117 -25.70 -27.43 -17.25
N ALA A 118 -26.70 -28.31 -17.44
CA ALA A 118 -27.02 -28.83 -18.76
C ALA A 118 -27.51 -27.71 -19.70
N ARG A 119 -28.38 -26.81 -19.22
CA ARG A 119 -28.81 -25.62 -19.97
C ARG A 119 -27.66 -24.66 -20.26
N LEU A 120 -26.77 -24.44 -19.28
CA LEU A 120 -25.57 -23.62 -19.43
C LEU A 120 -24.68 -24.14 -20.57
N LYS A 121 -24.43 -25.45 -20.60
CA LYS A 121 -23.65 -26.09 -21.67
C LYS A 121 -24.25 -25.85 -23.05
N THR A 122 -25.55 -26.05 -23.20
CA THR A 122 -26.26 -25.79 -24.47
C THR A 122 -26.18 -24.31 -24.88
N PHE A 123 -26.32 -23.38 -23.92
CA PHE A 123 -26.21 -21.95 -24.20
C PHE A 123 -24.79 -21.61 -24.67
N LEU A 124 -23.76 -22.08 -23.97
CA LEU A 124 -22.37 -21.83 -24.34
C LEU A 124 -22.02 -22.36 -25.73
N GLN A 125 -22.53 -23.54 -26.12
CA GLN A 125 -22.38 -24.07 -27.47
C GLN A 125 -23.04 -23.17 -28.54
N ALA A 126 -24.22 -22.62 -28.23
CA ALA A 126 -24.90 -21.70 -29.14
C ALA A 126 -24.15 -20.36 -29.27
N LEU A 127 -23.57 -19.85 -28.18
CA LEU A 127 -22.73 -18.65 -28.20
C LEU A 127 -21.42 -18.88 -28.94
N ASP A 128 -20.78 -20.03 -28.75
CA ASP A 128 -19.54 -20.39 -29.42
C ASP A 128 -19.74 -20.41 -30.94
N GLY A 129 -20.82 -21.05 -31.41
CA GLY A 129 -21.18 -21.03 -32.84
C GLY A 129 -21.60 -19.65 -33.38
N ARG A 130 -22.07 -18.74 -32.52
CA ARG A 130 -22.46 -17.37 -32.92
C ARG A 130 -21.27 -16.42 -33.01
N TYR A 131 -20.32 -16.53 -32.09
CA TYR A 131 -19.21 -15.60 -31.94
C TYR A 131 -17.87 -16.18 -32.41
N ASP A 132 -17.83 -17.44 -32.85
CA ASP A 132 -16.62 -18.16 -33.28
C ASP A 132 -15.52 -18.14 -32.19
N ALA A 133 -15.91 -18.47 -30.96
CA ALA A 133 -15.03 -18.34 -29.78
C ALA A 133 -14.01 -19.48 -29.65
N GLY A 134 -13.85 -20.33 -30.68
CA GLY A 134 -12.87 -21.41 -30.72
C GLY A 134 -13.04 -22.46 -29.63
N GLY A 135 -14.21 -22.51 -29.00
CA GLY A 135 -14.49 -23.36 -27.87
C GLY A 135 -13.85 -22.94 -26.55
N ASN A 136 -13.02 -21.89 -26.45
CA ASN A 136 -12.34 -21.48 -25.21
C ASN A 136 -13.30 -20.83 -24.19
N ILE A 137 -13.16 -21.16 -22.90
CA ILE A 137 -14.07 -20.65 -21.86
C ILE A 137 -13.31 -20.24 -20.60
N LEU A 138 -13.58 -19.02 -20.16
CA LEU A 138 -13.11 -18.45 -18.89
C LEU A 138 -14.27 -18.39 -17.89
N PHE A 139 -14.19 -19.14 -16.80
CA PHE A 139 -15.20 -19.10 -15.73
C PHE A 139 -14.74 -18.18 -14.59
N TYR A 140 -15.44 -17.09 -14.38
CA TYR A 140 -15.20 -16.16 -13.28
C TYR A 140 -16.15 -16.45 -12.12
N MET A 141 -15.62 -16.86 -10.98
CA MET A 141 -16.39 -17.12 -9.77
C MET A 141 -16.56 -15.84 -8.93
N ALA A 142 -17.44 -14.93 -9.35
CA ALA A 142 -17.81 -13.72 -8.60
C ALA A 142 -18.81 -14.05 -7.47
N THR A 143 -18.54 -15.13 -6.73
CA THR A 143 -19.39 -15.68 -5.67
C THR A 143 -18.58 -15.89 -4.38
N PRO A 144 -19.24 -16.07 -3.22
CA PRO A 144 -18.53 -16.42 -1.99
C PRO A 144 -17.84 -17.79 -2.07
N PRO A 145 -16.72 -18.02 -1.36
CA PRO A 145 -15.96 -19.27 -1.44
C PRO A 145 -16.74 -20.56 -1.16
N ALA A 146 -17.80 -20.48 -0.35
CA ALA A 146 -18.67 -21.60 -0.03
C ALA A 146 -19.38 -22.20 -1.27
N VAL A 147 -19.46 -21.44 -2.37
CA VAL A 147 -20.16 -21.82 -3.60
C VAL A 147 -19.21 -22.41 -4.65
N PHE A 148 -17.88 -22.25 -4.51
CA PHE A 148 -16.90 -22.67 -5.51
C PHE A 148 -16.95 -24.18 -5.80
N SER A 149 -17.07 -25.01 -4.76
CA SER A 149 -17.17 -26.47 -4.91
C SER A 149 -18.46 -26.87 -5.62
N MET A 150 -19.56 -26.16 -5.35
CA MET A 150 -20.86 -26.43 -5.96
C MET A 150 -20.83 -26.13 -7.46
N ILE A 151 -20.31 -24.97 -7.84
CA ILE A 151 -20.13 -24.60 -9.26
C ILE A 151 -19.19 -25.57 -9.97
N SER A 152 -18.06 -25.92 -9.35
CA SER A 152 -17.08 -26.84 -9.94
C SER A 152 -17.65 -28.24 -10.15
N THR A 153 -18.46 -28.74 -9.22
CA THR A 153 -19.16 -30.03 -9.36
C THR A 153 -20.16 -29.98 -10.52
N GLY A 154 -20.92 -28.90 -10.64
CA GLY A 154 -21.87 -28.73 -11.74
C GLY A 154 -21.21 -28.66 -13.11
N LEU A 155 -20.07 -27.97 -13.21
CA LEU A 155 -19.27 -27.89 -14.43
C LEU A 155 -18.66 -29.25 -14.81
N GLU A 156 -18.11 -29.98 -13.84
CA GLU A 156 -17.57 -31.33 -14.05
C GLU A 156 -18.65 -32.30 -14.54
N ALA A 157 -19.85 -32.26 -13.94
CA ALA A 157 -20.95 -33.16 -14.31
C ALA A 157 -21.37 -33.05 -15.79
N VAL A 158 -21.07 -31.91 -16.44
CA VAL A 158 -21.34 -31.69 -17.87
C VAL A 158 -20.07 -31.66 -18.73
N GLY A 159 -18.91 -32.00 -18.17
CA GLY A 159 -17.61 -32.05 -18.83
C GLY A 159 -17.05 -30.68 -19.21
N MET A 160 -17.42 -29.61 -18.50
CA MET A 160 -17.02 -28.23 -18.81
C MET A 160 -15.69 -27.80 -18.17
N ASN A 161 -15.05 -28.67 -17.39
CA ASN A 161 -13.71 -28.47 -16.83
C ASN A 161 -12.60 -29.17 -17.63
N GLU A 162 -12.96 -29.99 -18.63
CA GLU A 162 -12.02 -30.75 -19.46
C GLU A 162 -11.41 -29.88 -20.58
N GLU A 163 -10.11 -30.01 -20.77
CA GLU A 163 -9.36 -29.35 -21.86
C GLU A 163 -9.16 -30.32 -23.02
N HIS A 164 -9.35 -29.81 -24.23
CA HIS A 164 -9.09 -30.52 -25.49
C HIS A 164 -8.20 -29.65 -26.38
N ASP A 165 -8.60 -29.40 -27.63
CA ASP A 165 -7.95 -28.42 -28.52
C ASP A 165 -8.24 -26.95 -28.11
N TYR A 166 -8.94 -26.75 -27.00
CA TYR A 166 -9.28 -25.47 -26.38
C TYR A 166 -8.97 -25.50 -24.88
N TRP A 167 -8.82 -24.32 -24.27
CA TRP A 167 -8.54 -24.18 -22.85
C TRP A 167 -9.80 -23.95 -21.99
N ARG A 168 -9.72 -24.35 -20.73
CA ARG A 168 -10.73 -24.11 -19.68
C ARG A 168 -10.04 -23.50 -18.48
N ARG A 169 -10.37 -22.26 -18.15
CA ARG A 169 -9.72 -21.53 -17.04
C ARG A 169 -10.75 -21.05 -16.05
N ILE A 170 -10.38 -21.01 -14.78
CA ILE A 170 -11.20 -20.46 -13.71
C ILE A 170 -10.50 -19.33 -13.01
N ILE A 171 -11.24 -18.27 -12.73
CA ILE A 171 -10.83 -17.21 -11.83
C ILE A 171 -11.61 -17.35 -10.53
N VAL A 172 -10.89 -17.34 -9.41
CA VAL A 172 -11.46 -17.38 -8.06
C VAL A 172 -11.05 -16.15 -7.27
N GLU A 173 -12.02 -15.59 -6.55
CA GLU A 173 -11.84 -14.40 -5.71
C GLU A 173 -11.48 -14.75 -4.26
N LYS A 174 -10.83 -13.79 -3.60
CA LYS A 174 -10.55 -13.88 -2.16
C LYS A 174 -11.86 -13.81 -1.34
N PRO A 175 -11.93 -14.43 -0.14
CA PRO A 175 -10.83 -15.01 0.65
C PRO A 175 -10.50 -16.48 0.31
N PHE A 176 -9.19 -16.79 0.23
CA PHE A 176 -8.69 -18.16 0.07
C PHE A 176 -8.49 -18.85 1.42
N GLY A 177 -9.59 -19.14 2.10
CA GLY A 177 -9.60 -19.61 3.49
C GLY A 177 -9.55 -18.47 4.52
N SER A 178 -9.66 -18.83 5.79
CA SER A 178 -9.58 -17.93 6.95
C SER A 178 -8.43 -18.27 7.91
N ASP A 179 -7.77 -19.39 7.66
CA ASP A 179 -6.63 -19.95 8.38
C ASP A 179 -5.95 -20.99 7.46
N LEU A 180 -4.82 -21.54 7.91
CA LEU A 180 -4.07 -22.51 7.12
C LEU A 180 -4.89 -23.77 6.77
N ASP A 181 -5.69 -24.28 7.71
CA ASP A 181 -6.42 -25.53 7.50
C ASP A 181 -7.59 -25.36 6.51
N SER A 182 -8.35 -24.27 6.64
CA SER A 182 -9.41 -23.93 5.70
C SER A 182 -8.88 -23.58 4.31
N ALA A 183 -7.70 -22.95 4.21
CA ALA A 183 -7.04 -22.70 2.93
C ALA A 183 -6.62 -24.00 2.23
N ARG A 184 -6.01 -24.93 2.97
CA ARG A 184 -5.69 -26.28 2.48
C ARG A 184 -6.93 -27.05 2.05
N GLN A 185 -8.01 -26.96 2.82
CA GLN A 185 -9.28 -27.60 2.47
C GLN A 185 -9.85 -27.02 1.17
N LEU A 186 -9.89 -25.69 1.03
CA LEU A 186 -10.37 -25.02 -0.18
C LEU A 186 -9.51 -25.39 -1.40
N ASN A 187 -8.19 -25.39 -1.26
CA ASN A 187 -7.28 -25.81 -2.33
C ASN A 187 -7.55 -27.26 -2.76
N ARG A 188 -7.69 -28.20 -1.81
CA ARG A 188 -8.04 -29.58 -2.14
C ARG A 188 -9.37 -29.66 -2.89
N GLN A 189 -10.38 -28.92 -2.45
CA GLN A 189 -11.70 -28.91 -3.09
C GLN A 189 -11.63 -28.41 -4.54
N ILE A 190 -10.90 -27.31 -4.80
CA ILE A 190 -10.71 -26.79 -6.15
C ILE A 190 -9.93 -27.80 -7.01
N LEU A 191 -8.83 -28.33 -6.48
CA LEU A 191 -7.94 -29.24 -7.21
C LEU A 191 -8.49 -30.65 -7.41
N THR A 192 -9.62 -31.00 -6.78
CA THR A 192 -10.41 -32.18 -7.14
C THR A 192 -10.93 -32.08 -8.58
N TYR A 193 -11.33 -30.87 -9.01
CA TYR A 193 -12.03 -30.65 -10.28
C TYR A 193 -11.17 -29.95 -11.34
N TRP A 194 -10.14 -29.23 -10.93
CA TRP A 194 -9.32 -28.39 -11.80
C TRP A 194 -7.84 -28.71 -11.65
N LYS A 195 -7.08 -28.68 -12.74
CA LYS A 195 -5.61 -28.69 -12.67
C LYS A 195 -5.12 -27.32 -12.20
N GLU A 196 -3.99 -27.27 -11.51
CA GLU A 196 -3.43 -25.99 -11.02
C GLU A 196 -3.15 -24.99 -12.16
N SER A 197 -2.83 -25.45 -13.37
CA SER A 197 -2.66 -24.60 -14.58
C SER A 197 -3.95 -23.92 -15.05
N GLN A 198 -5.11 -24.43 -14.65
CA GLN A 198 -6.42 -23.88 -14.97
C GLN A 198 -6.90 -22.85 -13.93
N VAL A 199 -6.23 -22.73 -12.78
CA VAL A 199 -6.73 -21.95 -11.63
C VAL A 199 -6.00 -20.62 -11.49
N TYR A 200 -6.76 -19.54 -11.54
CA TYR A 200 -6.29 -18.16 -11.47
C TYR A 200 -6.85 -17.51 -10.19
N ARG A 201 -6.05 -17.51 -9.11
CA ARG A 201 -6.42 -16.92 -7.81
C ARG A 201 -6.09 -15.44 -7.78
N ILE A 202 -7.11 -14.59 -7.72
CA ILE A 202 -6.94 -13.13 -7.80
C ILE A 202 -6.35 -12.54 -6.52
N ASP A 203 -5.32 -11.73 -6.73
CA ASP A 203 -4.91 -10.66 -5.84
C ASP A 203 -4.76 -9.38 -6.68
N HIS A 204 -5.76 -8.49 -6.63
CA HIS A 204 -5.81 -7.29 -7.47
C HIS A 204 -4.64 -6.31 -7.26
N TYR A 205 -3.85 -6.41 -6.16
CA TYR A 205 -2.64 -5.60 -6.03
C TYR A 205 -1.59 -6.01 -7.06
N LEU A 206 -1.56 -7.28 -7.48
CA LEU A 206 -0.60 -7.76 -8.48
C LEU A 206 -0.91 -7.24 -9.88
N GLY A 207 -2.17 -6.92 -10.17
CA GLY A 207 -2.57 -6.26 -11.41
C GLY A 207 -2.16 -4.78 -11.49
N LYS A 208 -1.70 -4.16 -10.40
CA LYS A 208 -1.29 -2.75 -10.44
C LYS A 208 0.04 -2.58 -11.17
N GLU A 209 0.08 -1.68 -12.15
CA GLU A 209 1.27 -1.32 -12.93
C GLU A 209 2.51 -1.06 -12.06
N THR A 210 2.34 -0.33 -10.95
CA THR A 210 3.43 0.00 -10.03
C THR A 210 3.98 -1.21 -9.27
N VAL A 211 3.17 -2.24 -9.04
CA VAL A 211 3.60 -3.51 -8.43
C VAL A 211 4.34 -4.36 -9.46
N GLN A 212 3.86 -4.41 -10.70
CA GLN A 212 4.53 -5.12 -11.80
C GLN A 212 5.91 -4.50 -12.11
N ASN A 213 6.01 -3.17 -12.07
CA ASN A 213 7.26 -2.45 -12.28
C ASN A 213 8.34 -2.78 -11.22
N LEU A 214 8.00 -3.39 -10.08
CA LEU A 214 9.03 -3.89 -9.16
C LEU A 214 9.95 -4.92 -9.84
N LEU A 215 9.41 -5.79 -10.69
CA LEU A 215 10.18 -6.78 -11.43
C LEU A 215 11.04 -6.13 -12.51
N ALA A 216 10.42 -5.27 -13.34
CA ALA A 216 11.13 -4.53 -14.38
C ALA A 216 12.25 -3.68 -13.79
N PHE A 217 11.97 -2.94 -12.72
CA PHE A 217 12.97 -2.12 -12.04
C PHE A 217 14.15 -2.94 -11.55
N ARG A 218 13.91 -4.08 -10.87
CA ARG A 218 14.99 -4.90 -10.30
C ARG A 218 15.85 -5.56 -11.37
N PHE A 219 15.23 -6.16 -12.37
CA PHE A 219 15.94 -7.06 -13.28
C PHE A 219 16.34 -6.43 -14.62
N ALA A 220 15.77 -5.29 -15.01
CA ALA A 220 16.21 -4.54 -16.20
C ALA A 220 17.36 -3.55 -15.89
N ASN A 221 17.57 -3.18 -14.62
CA ASN A 221 18.55 -2.18 -14.23
C ASN A 221 19.78 -2.81 -13.57
N GLY A 222 20.82 -3.10 -14.37
CA GLY A 222 22.06 -3.70 -13.89
C GLY A 222 22.80 -2.90 -12.79
N MET A 223 22.47 -1.62 -12.60
CA MET A 223 23.00 -0.79 -11.51
C MET A 223 22.42 -1.15 -10.13
N PHE A 224 21.15 -1.56 -10.06
CA PHE A 224 20.46 -1.78 -8.78
C PHE A 224 20.60 -3.20 -8.25
N GLU A 225 20.60 -4.22 -9.11
CA GLU A 225 20.66 -5.63 -8.68
C GLU A 225 21.90 -5.95 -7.80
N PRO A 226 23.12 -5.45 -8.07
CA PRO A 226 24.28 -5.64 -7.19
C PRO A 226 24.10 -5.06 -5.78
N LEU A 227 23.24 -4.04 -5.64
CA LEU A 227 22.89 -3.41 -4.36
C LEU A 227 21.74 -4.14 -3.64
N TRP A 228 21.13 -5.14 -4.26
CA TRP A 228 19.89 -5.75 -3.79
C TRP A 228 20.09 -6.91 -2.81
N ASN A 229 20.88 -6.70 -1.76
CA ASN A 229 21.22 -7.74 -0.79
C ASN A 229 21.62 -7.17 0.57
N ARG A 230 21.78 -8.05 1.57
CA ARG A 230 22.15 -7.74 2.96
C ARG A 230 23.42 -6.93 3.15
N THR A 231 24.33 -6.90 2.17
CA THR A 231 25.56 -6.10 2.25
C THR A 231 25.27 -4.62 2.09
N HIS A 232 24.24 -4.27 1.31
CA HIS A 232 23.91 -2.89 0.96
C HIS A 232 22.58 -2.43 1.56
N ILE A 233 21.62 -3.32 1.79
CA ILE A 233 20.32 -3.00 2.39
C ILE A 233 20.38 -3.18 3.90
N ASP A 234 19.91 -2.18 4.65
CA ASP A 234 19.74 -2.25 6.11
C ASP A 234 18.40 -2.85 6.50
N HIS A 235 17.30 -2.38 5.89
CA HIS A 235 15.95 -2.89 6.11
C HIS A 235 14.99 -2.49 4.99
N ILE A 236 13.82 -3.14 4.98
CA ILE A 236 12.73 -2.88 4.04
C ILE A 236 11.48 -2.53 4.83
N GLN A 237 10.68 -1.59 4.33
CA GLN A 237 9.36 -1.24 4.86
C GLN A 237 8.31 -1.39 3.76
N ILE A 238 7.19 -2.05 4.04
CA ILE A 238 6.02 -2.11 3.15
C ILE A 238 4.82 -1.62 3.95
N THR A 239 4.22 -0.54 3.49
CA THR A 239 3.11 0.14 4.16
C THR A 239 1.90 0.14 3.24
N ALA A 240 0.72 -0.24 3.76
CA ALA A 240 -0.57 -0.04 3.09
C ALA A 240 -1.59 0.51 4.09
N THR A 241 -1.87 1.80 4.06
CA THR A 241 -2.77 2.47 5.00
C THR A 241 -4.03 2.96 4.30
N GLU A 242 -5.15 2.93 5.02
CA GLU A 242 -6.45 3.39 4.55
C GLU A 242 -7.03 4.44 5.49
N GLN A 243 -7.67 5.46 4.91
CA GLN A 243 -8.37 6.50 5.67
C GLN A 243 -9.76 6.08 6.13
N VAL A 244 -10.39 5.19 5.39
CA VAL A 244 -11.74 4.70 5.68
C VAL A 244 -11.72 3.72 6.84
N GLY A 245 -12.82 3.68 7.60
CA GLY A 245 -13.09 2.64 8.60
C GLY A 245 -13.59 1.35 7.93
N VAL A 246 -14.24 0.49 8.72
CA VAL A 246 -14.92 -0.70 8.18
C VAL A 246 -16.31 -0.39 7.60
N GLU A 247 -16.88 0.77 7.96
CA GLU A 247 -18.17 1.26 7.47
C GLU A 247 -19.26 0.17 7.60
N TRP A 248 -20.02 -0.10 6.55
CA TRP A 248 -21.10 -1.11 6.56
C TRP A 248 -20.62 -2.57 6.55
N ARG A 249 -19.31 -2.83 6.44
CA ARG A 249 -18.75 -4.18 6.33
C ARG A 249 -18.28 -4.75 7.68
N GLY A 250 -18.64 -4.13 8.80
CA GLY A 250 -18.17 -4.51 10.13
C GLY A 250 -18.37 -6.00 10.45
N GLY A 251 -19.55 -6.57 10.22
CA GLY A 251 -19.82 -8.00 10.51
C GLY A 251 -18.98 -9.00 9.70
N TYR A 252 -18.55 -8.64 8.48
CA TYR A 252 -17.58 -9.43 7.72
C TYR A 252 -16.16 -9.19 8.24
N TYR A 253 -15.78 -7.92 8.44
CA TYR A 253 -14.44 -7.54 8.84
C TYR A 253 -14.07 -8.08 10.23
N ASP A 254 -15.03 -8.18 11.14
CA ASP A 254 -14.85 -8.71 12.50
C ASP A 254 -14.49 -10.20 12.55
N LYS A 255 -14.57 -10.91 11.41
CA LYS A 255 -14.06 -12.29 11.26
C LYS A 255 -12.74 -12.34 10.51
N SER A 256 -12.38 -11.26 9.80
CA SER A 256 -11.19 -11.18 8.96
C SER A 256 -10.03 -10.55 9.71
N GLY A 257 -10.20 -9.33 10.21
CA GLY A 257 -9.11 -8.49 10.69
C GLY A 257 -8.14 -8.06 9.59
N VAL A 258 -7.27 -7.10 9.89
CA VAL A 258 -6.34 -6.55 8.90
C VAL A 258 -5.25 -7.55 8.48
N VAL A 259 -4.93 -8.54 9.33
CA VAL A 259 -3.92 -9.54 8.98
C VAL A 259 -4.38 -10.38 7.80
N ARG A 260 -5.63 -10.83 7.81
CA ARG A 260 -6.21 -11.62 6.70
C ARG A 260 -6.59 -10.75 5.51
N ASP A 261 -7.07 -9.53 5.75
CA ASP A 261 -7.55 -8.65 4.69
C ASP A 261 -6.41 -8.11 3.82
N MET A 262 -5.26 -7.81 4.43
CA MET A 262 -4.17 -7.06 3.78
C MET A 262 -2.77 -7.72 3.91
N ILE A 263 -2.40 -8.24 5.09
CA ILE A 263 -1.01 -8.71 5.30
C ILE A 263 -0.77 -10.04 4.60
N GLN A 264 -1.63 -11.03 4.84
CA GLN A 264 -1.50 -12.41 4.37
C GLN A 264 -1.44 -12.50 2.83
N ASN A 265 -2.12 -11.59 2.14
CA ASN A 265 -2.20 -11.54 0.68
C ASN A 265 -1.30 -10.43 0.11
N HIS A 266 -1.82 -9.21 -0.03
CA HIS A 266 -1.25 -8.09 -0.76
C HIS A 266 0.18 -7.77 -0.35
N LEU A 267 0.45 -7.65 0.95
CA LEU A 267 1.78 -7.26 1.43
C LEU A 267 2.80 -8.39 1.27
N PHE A 268 2.40 -9.65 1.44
CA PHE A 268 3.28 -10.78 1.17
C PHE A 268 3.58 -10.93 -0.32
N GLN A 269 2.61 -10.68 -1.20
CA GLN A 269 2.85 -10.71 -2.64
C GLN A 269 3.81 -9.59 -3.08
N MET A 270 3.64 -8.36 -2.57
CA MET A 270 4.60 -7.26 -2.83
C MET A 270 5.99 -7.57 -2.26
N MET A 271 6.06 -8.14 -1.05
CA MET A 271 7.32 -8.60 -0.47
C MET A 271 7.98 -9.67 -1.35
N ALA A 272 7.19 -10.60 -1.89
CA ALA A 272 7.65 -11.66 -2.77
C ALA A 272 8.35 -11.11 -4.01
N TYR A 273 7.70 -10.21 -4.76
CA TYR A 273 8.33 -9.58 -5.91
C TYR A 273 9.56 -8.75 -5.57
N LEU A 274 9.51 -8.02 -4.46
CA LEU A 274 10.61 -7.17 -4.05
C LEU A 274 11.86 -7.97 -3.64
N CYS A 275 11.68 -9.15 -3.03
CA CYS A 275 12.76 -9.87 -2.36
C CYS A 275 13.17 -11.19 -3.04
N MET A 276 12.38 -11.75 -3.96
CA MET A 276 12.72 -13.00 -4.66
C MET A 276 14.05 -12.90 -5.43
N GLU A 277 14.68 -14.04 -5.73
CA GLU A 277 15.86 -14.05 -6.61
C GLU A 277 15.47 -13.72 -8.07
N PRO A 278 16.42 -13.34 -8.93
CA PRO A 278 16.18 -13.23 -10.37
C PRO A 278 15.66 -14.57 -10.91
N PRO A 279 14.47 -14.58 -11.55
CA PRO A 279 13.98 -15.79 -12.19
C PRO A 279 14.81 -16.11 -13.43
N VAL A 280 14.80 -17.39 -13.85
CA VAL A 280 15.54 -17.83 -15.05
C VAL A 280 14.95 -17.28 -16.36
N SER A 281 13.67 -16.89 -16.33
CA SER A 281 12.92 -16.29 -17.43
C SER A 281 11.74 -15.48 -16.86
N PHE A 282 11.02 -14.77 -17.73
CA PHE A 282 9.76 -14.10 -17.38
C PHE A 282 8.53 -15.02 -17.56
N GLU A 283 8.74 -16.33 -17.75
CA GLU A 283 7.62 -17.27 -17.77
C GLU A 283 6.96 -17.37 -16.40
N SER A 284 5.63 -17.55 -16.39
CA SER A 284 4.82 -17.55 -15.18
C SER A 284 5.30 -18.54 -14.12
N GLU A 285 5.71 -19.75 -14.49
CA GLU A 285 6.27 -20.72 -13.54
C GLU A 285 7.60 -20.29 -12.95
N ALA A 286 8.49 -19.70 -13.74
CA ALA A 286 9.79 -19.24 -13.25
C ALA A 286 9.62 -18.14 -12.18
N ILE A 287 8.71 -17.20 -12.43
CA ILE A 287 8.36 -16.14 -11.47
C ILE A 287 7.70 -16.74 -10.22
N ARG A 288 6.69 -17.59 -10.38
CA ARG A 288 5.97 -18.20 -9.23
C ARG A 288 6.88 -19.08 -8.36
N ASN A 289 7.84 -19.78 -8.96
CA ASN A 289 8.81 -20.58 -8.23
C ASN A 289 9.73 -19.72 -7.35
N GLU A 290 10.22 -18.59 -7.85
CA GLU A 290 11.07 -17.68 -7.05
C GLU A 290 10.27 -16.97 -5.95
N LYS A 291 9.00 -16.63 -6.18
CA LYS A 291 8.08 -16.17 -5.12
C LYS A 291 7.92 -17.22 -4.02
N PHE A 292 7.67 -18.48 -4.40
CA PHE A 292 7.42 -19.56 -3.45
C PHE A 292 8.67 -19.85 -2.61
N LYS A 293 9.83 -19.92 -3.25
CA LYS A 293 11.13 -20.08 -2.59
C LYS A 293 11.42 -18.95 -1.61
N LEU A 294 11.06 -17.70 -1.94
CA LEU A 294 11.20 -16.60 -0.99
C LEU A 294 10.27 -16.77 0.22
N LEU A 295 8.95 -16.94 0.00
CA LEU A 295 8.00 -17.05 1.10
C LEU A 295 8.32 -18.25 2.00
N SER A 296 8.77 -19.37 1.42
CA SER A 296 9.22 -20.56 2.16
C SER A 296 10.45 -20.29 3.04
N ALA A 297 11.25 -19.26 2.72
CA ALA A 297 12.38 -18.83 3.52
C ALA A 297 11.99 -17.81 4.61
N VAL A 298 10.74 -17.35 4.67
CA VAL A 298 10.28 -16.50 5.77
C VAL A 298 10.21 -17.34 7.05
N ARG A 299 10.90 -16.90 8.09
CA ARG A 299 10.90 -17.59 9.38
C ARG A 299 9.51 -17.56 10.00
N ILE A 300 9.00 -18.74 10.33
CA ILE A 300 7.77 -18.90 11.11
C ILE A 300 8.08 -18.49 12.55
N MET A 301 7.29 -17.56 13.11
CA MET A 301 7.51 -17.04 14.46
C MET A 301 7.07 -18.06 15.51
N GLU A 302 7.89 -18.20 16.55
CA GLU A 302 7.44 -18.79 17.82
C GLU A 302 6.53 -17.82 18.59
N PRO A 303 5.67 -18.29 19.51
CA PRO A 303 4.74 -17.43 20.25
C PRO A 303 5.39 -16.23 20.95
N GLU A 304 6.59 -16.40 21.51
CA GLU A 304 7.38 -15.33 22.13
C GLU A 304 7.82 -14.29 21.11
N GLU A 305 8.28 -14.74 19.94
CA GLU A 305 8.68 -13.86 18.85
C GLU A 305 7.49 -13.06 18.31
N VAL A 306 6.27 -13.61 18.32
CA VAL A 306 5.06 -12.87 17.95
C VAL A 306 4.85 -11.67 18.87
N ARG A 307 5.02 -11.84 20.19
CA ARG A 307 4.83 -10.74 21.17
C ARG A 307 5.83 -9.60 20.99
N GLU A 308 7.02 -9.92 20.49
CA GLU A 308 8.09 -8.93 20.25
C GLU A 308 8.06 -8.32 18.84
N ASN A 309 7.61 -9.08 17.85
CA ASN A 309 7.76 -8.73 16.43
C ASN A 309 6.43 -8.46 15.72
N ALA A 310 5.28 -8.62 16.38
CA ALA A 310 3.97 -8.29 15.83
C ALA A 310 3.18 -7.38 16.78
N VAL A 311 2.66 -6.30 16.23
CA VAL A 311 1.82 -5.32 16.92
C VAL A 311 0.45 -5.32 16.28
N ARG A 312 -0.60 -5.30 17.10
CA ARG A 312 -1.98 -5.08 16.66
C ARG A 312 -2.55 -3.80 17.24
N GLY A 313 -3.52 -3.23 16.54
CA GLY A 313 -4.28 -2.08 17.01
C GLY A 313 -5.75 -2.17 16.63
N GLN A 314 -6.58 -1.43 17.35
CA GLN A 314 -8.00 -1.23 17.04
C GLN A 314 -8.36 0.25 17.18
N TYR A 315 -8.98 0.84 16.15
CA TYR A 315 -9.31 2.26 16.17
C TYR A 315 -10.46 2.54 17.15
N GLY A 316 -10.28 3.60 17.94
CA GLY A 316 -11.27 4.15 18.85
C GLY A 316 -11.98 5.36 18.28
N GLU A 317 -12.45 6.22 19.17
CA GLU A 317 -12.99 7.54 18.81
C GLU A 317 -11.94 8.38 18.05
N GLY A 318 -12.41 9.29 17.22
CA GLY A 318 -11.55 10.19 16.47
C GLY A 318 -12.35 11.01 15.47
N VAL A 319 -11.65 11.56 14.48
CA VAL A 319 -12.23 12.51 13.54
C VAL A 319 -11.95 12.06 12.11
N LYS A 320 -12.98 12.08 11.26
CA LYS A 320 -12.85 11.84 9.82
C LYS A 320 -12.18 13.03 9.12
N GLN A 321 -11.79 12.86 7.86
CA GLN A 321 -11.12 13.95 7.11
C GLN A 321 -11.98 15.21 6.95
N ASP A 322 -13.31 15.06 6.95
CA ASP A 322 -14.28 16.16 6.85
C ASP A 322 -14.53 16.86 8.19
N GLY A 323 -13.86 16.44 9.28
CA GLY A 323 -14.05 16.99 10.62
C GLY A 323 -15.18 16.35 11.41
N SER A 324 -15.95 15.43 10.84
CA SER A 324 -17.04 14.73 11.54
C SER A 324 -16.51 13.66 12.52
N PRO A 325 -17.22 13.37 13.62
CA PRO A 325 -16.82 12.33 14.55
C PRO A 325 -16.87 10.94 13.89
N ALA A 326 -15.83 10.15 14.08
CA ALA A 326 -15.78 8.77 13.63
C ALA A 326 -16.37 7.83 14.70
N LYS A 327 -17.06 6.79 14.25
CA LYS A 327 -17.52 5.72 15.14
C LYS A 327 -16.32 4.86 15.57
N PRO A 328 -16.18 4.53 16.86
CA PRO A 328 -15.22 3.52 17.31
C PRO A 328 -15.52 2.16 16.70
N TYR A 329 -14.51 1.35 16.46
CA TYR A 329 -14.67 0.07 15.75
C TYR A 329 -15.75 -0.85 16.35
N ARG A 330 -15.79 -0.99 17.68
CA ARG A 330 -16.76 -1.83 18.41
C ARG A 330 -18.22 -1.33 18.33
N GLN A 331 -18.44 -0.14 17.79
CA GLN A 331 -19.76 0.46 17.56
C GLN A 331 -20.14 0.47 16.08
N GLU A 332 -19.29 -0.08 15.20
CA GLU A 332 -19.56 -0.17 13.78
C GLU A 332 -20.64 -1.23 13.48
N HIS A 333 -21.18 -1.17 12.27
CA HIS A 333 -22.29 -2.02 11.86
C HIS A 333 -21.94 -3.51 11.98
N LEU A 334 -22.69 -4.24 12.81
CA LEU A 334 -22.56 -5.69 13.05
C LEU A 334 -21.20 -6.12 13.63
N VAL A 335 -20.48 -5.23 14.32
CA VAL A 335 -19.26 -5.60 15.08
C VAL A 335 -19.63 -6.00 16.51
N HIS A 336 -18.98 -7.03 17.05
CA HIS A 336 -19.20 -7.43 18.44
C HIS A 336 -18.69 -6.35 19.42
N PRO A 337 -19.45 -5.94 20.45
CA PRO A 337 -19.02 -4.92 21.41
C PRO A 337 -17.69 -5.24 22.13
N ASP A 338 -17.42 -6.52 22.37
CA ASP A 338 -16.15 -7.00 22.96
C ASP A 338 -15.13 -7.51 21.92
N SER A 339 -15.24 -7.08 20.67
CA SER A 339 -14.38 -7.55 19.59
C SER A 339 -12.89 -7.31 19.93
N ASN A 340 -12.09 -8.34 19.67
CA ASN A 340 -10.64 -8.32 19.75
C ASN A 340 -9.98 -8.28 18.36
N THR A 341 -10.77 -8.04 17.31
CA THR A 341 -10.30 -7.99 15.93
C THR A 341 -9.46 -6.75 15.70
N GLU A 342 -8.30 -6.93 15.09
CA GLU A 342 -7.39 -5.85 14.76
C GLU A 342 -7.83 -5.09 13.50
N THR A 343 -7.85 -3.76 13.60
CA THR A 343 -7.99 -2.85 12.46
C THR A 343 -6.65 -2.26 12.00
N TYR A 344 -5.58 -2.55 12.73
CA TYR A 344 -4.20 -2.22 12.40
C TYR A 344 -3.28 -3.39 12.78
N ALA A 345 -2.26 -3.66 11.97
CA ALA A 345 -1.19 -4.56 12.33
C ALA A 345 0.16 -4.09 11.75
N ALA A 346 1.23 -4.27 12.51
CA ALA A 346 2.61 -4.13 12.05
C ALA A 346 3.42 -5.37 12.43
N VAL A 347 4.18 -5.91 11.49
CA VAL A 347 4.91 -7.18 11.65
C VAL A 347 6.34 -7.01 11.16
N LYS A 348 7.31 -7.48 11.94
CA LYS A 348 8.72 -7.56 11.59
C LYS A 348 9.06 -9.00 11.22
N LEU A 349 9.32 -9.25 9.94
CA LEU A 349 9.68 -10.56 9.40
C LEU A 349 11.18 -10.71 9.22
N ARG A 350 11.61 -11.98 9.18
CA ARG A 350 12.98 -12.39 8.83
C ARG A 350 12.92 -13.38 7.67
N ILE A 351 13.80 -13.19 6.69
CA ILE A 351 13.96 -14.10 5.54
C ILE A 351 15.30 -14.82 5.71
N ASP A 352 15.24 -16.12 5.94
CA ASP A 352 16.37 -16.99 6.22
C ASP A 352 16.98 -17.56 4.93
N ASN A 353 17.56 -16.67 4.12
CA ASN A 353 18.36 -17.04 2.95
C ASN A 353 19.65 -16.19 2.85
N TRP A 354 20.55 -16.55 1.94
CA TRP A 354 21.85 -15.86 1.80
C TRP A 354 21.74 -14.38 1.47
N ARG A 355 20.74 -13.98 0.68
CA ARG A 355 20.54 -12.59 0.24
C ARG A 355 20.05 -11.70 1.37
N TRP A 356 19.13 -12.19 2.20
CA TRP A 356 18.38 -11.39 3.17
C TRP A 356 18.72 -11.66 4.64
N HIS A 357 19.62 -12.61 4.93
CA HIS A 357 20.00 -12.92 6.31
C HIS A 357 20.41 -11.66 7.09
N GLY A 358 19.69 -11.37 8.18
CA GLY A 358 19.93 -10.22 9.06
C GLY A 358 19.26 -8.90 8.62
N VAL A 359 18.60 -8.87 7.47
CA VAL A 359 17.80 -7.72 6.99
C VAL A 359 16.34 -7.91 7.44
N PRO A 360 15.81 -7.08 8.35
CA PRO A 360 14.40 -7.16 8.71
C PRO A 360 13.52 -6.54 7.62
N VAL A 361 12.36 -7.16 7.41
CA VAL A 361 11.28 -6.63 6.56
C VAL A 361 10.13 -6.24 7.47
N PHE A 362 9.76 -4.96 7.46
CA PHE A 362 8.65 -4.43 8.25
C PHE A 362 7.44 -4.27 7.36
N LEU A 363 6.33 -4.89 7.75
CA LEU A 363 5.04 -4.77 7.10
C LEU A 363 4.11 -3.99 8.03
N ARG A 364 3.31 -3.07 7.51
CA ARG A 364 2.21 -2.48 8.28
C ARG A 364 0.99 -2.21 7.41
N SER A 365 -0.18 -2.44 7.99
CA SER A 365 -1.45 -2.09 7.38
C SER A 365 -2.46 -1.67 8.43
N GLY A 366 -3.42 -0.81 8.04
CA GLY A 366 -4.49 -0.43 8.94
C GLY A 366 -5.55 0.49 8.33
N LYS A 367 -6.72 0.48 8.98
CA LYS A 367 -7.90 1.30 8.67
C LYS A 367 -8.09 2.43 9.67
N GLY A 368 -8.86 3.44 9.26
CA GLY A 368 -9.11 4.63 10.06
C GLY A 368 -7.82 5.41 10.35
N LEU A 369 -6.88 5.41 9.41
CA LEU A 369 -5.60 6.10 9.52
C LEU A 369 -5.64 7.46 8.83
N ARG A 370 -4.62 8.28 9.07
CA ARG A 370 -4.57 9.65 8.57
C ARG A 370 -4.49 9.76 7.05
N THR A 371 -3.74 8.87 6.41
CA THR A 371 -3.40 8.94 4.98
C THR A 371 -3.70 7.63 4.27
N LYS A 372 -4.28 7.69 3.07
CA LYS A 372 -4.31 6.54 2.16
C LYS A 372 -2.95 6.45 1.45
N SER A 373 -2.22 5.36 1.63
CA SER A 373 -0.90 5.19 1.00
C SER A 373 -0.49 3.73 0.95
N THR A 374 -0.03 3.26 -0.21
CA THR A 374 0.69 2.02 -0.41
C THR A 374 2.09 2.36 -0.92
N GLU A 375 3.12 1.98 -0.16
CA GLU A 375 4.51 2.30 -0.47
C GLU A 375 5.49 1.24 0.03
N ILE A 376 6.63 1.16 -0.67
CA ILE A 376 7.76 0.32 -0.31
C ILE A 376 8.98 1.22 -0.12
N VAL A 377 9.69 1.06 0.99
CA VAL A 377 10.96 1.75 1.27
C VAL A 377 12.07 0.74 1.41
N VAL A 378 13.05 0.79 0.52
CA VAL A 378 14.31 0.08 0.63
C VAL A 378 15.34 1.04 1.19
N GLN A 379 15.76 0.82 2.43
CA GLN A 379 16.76 1.65 3.08
C GLN A 379 18.13 0.99 3.02
N PHE A 380 19.09 1.68 2.40
CA PHE A 380 20.47 1.22 2.28
C PHE A 380 21.25 1.43 3.58
N ARG A 381 22.36 0.72 3.72
CA ARG A 381 23.33 0.94 4.80
C ARG A 381 24.00 2.29 4.62
N ARG A 382 24.30 2.93 5.74
CA ARG A 382 25.02 4.19 5.77
C ARG A 382 26.49 3.98 5.39
N ALA A 383 27.04 4.88 4.58
CA ALA A 383 28.47 4.90 4.27
C ALA A 383 29.33 5.10 5.54
N PRO A 384 30.54 4.50 5.61
CA PRO A 384 31.46 4.74 6.72
C PRO A 384 31.89 6.21 6.82
N GLU A 385 31.98 6.73 8.05
CA GLU A 385 32.32 8.15 8.31
C GLU A 385 33.81 8.48 8.10
N PHE A 386 34.70 7.48 8.06
CA PHE A 386 36.15 7.71 8.13
C PHE A 386 36.71 8.54 6.97
N THR A 387 36.18 8.38 5.76
CA THR A 387 36.62 9.13 4.56
C THR A 387 36.39 10.63 4.71
N PHE A 388 35.38 11.02 5.48
CA PHE A 388 35.00 12.42 5.67
C PHE A 388 35.53 13.00 6.99
N ARG A 389 36.38 12.27 7.73
CA ARG A 389 37.02 12.78 8.96
C ARG A 389 37.79 14.06 8.67
N GLY A 390 37.70 15.02 9.60
CA GLY A 390 38.28 16.35 9.43
C GLY A 390 37.44 17.29 8.55
N THR A 391 36.29 16.82 8.05
CA THR A 391 35.31 17.67 7.36
C THR A 391 33.98 17.69 8.09
N PRO A 392 33.15 18.73 7.91
CA PRO A 392 31.79 18.77 8.44
C PRO A 392 30.90 17.60 7.97
N ALA A 393 31.20 16.99 6.81
CA ALA A 393 30.42 15.90 6.24
C ALA A 393 30.40 14.62 7.09
N ALA A 394 31.39 14.39 7.96
CA ALA A 394 31.46 13.17 8.79
C ALA A 394 30.19 12.95 9.63
N GLY A 395 29.63 14.03 10.20
CA GLY A 395 28.38 13.99 10.98
C GLY A 395 27.09 14.12 10.15
N GLN A 396 27.21 14.20 8.82
CA GLN A 396 26.10 14.45 7.89
C GLN A 396 25.78 13.23 7.02
N LEU A 397 26.49 12.11 7.20
CA LEU A 397 26.23 10.90 6.45
C LEU A 397 24.93 10.24 6.93
N GLU A 398 24.05 9.96 5.98
CA GLU A 398 22.75 9.34 6.16
C GLU A 398 22.59 8.19 5.18
N ALA A 399 21.73 7.24 5.53
CA ALA A 399 21.35 6.16 4.62
C ALA A 399 20.66 6.70 3.36
N ASN A 400 20.97 6.08 2.22
CA ASN A 400 20.20 6.28 1.01
C ASN A 400 18.87 5.52 1.11
N GLN A 401 17.86 6.01 0.40
CA GLN A 401 16.53 5.39 0.39
C GLN A 401 16.04 5.30 -1.04
N LEU A 402 15.51 4.14 -1.42
CA LEU A 402 14.74 3.97 -2.64
C LEU A 402 13.29 3.71 -2.24
N ILE A 403 12.39 4.53 -2.77
CA ILE A 403 10.99 4.57 -2.36
C ILE A 403 10.11 4.32 -3.58
N PHE A 404 9.33 3.25 -3.55
CA PHE A 404 8.30 2.96 -4.54
C PHE A 404 6.96 3.42 -3.99
N ARG A 405 6.31 4.35 -4.69
CA ARG A 405 4.95 4.79 -4.40
C ARG A 405 4.02 3.97 -5.29
N ILE A 406 3.30 3.04 -4.67
CA ILE A 406 2.38 2.13 -5.36
C ILE A 406 1.06 2.84 -5.62
N GLN A 407 0.53 3.57 -4.62
CA GLN A 407 -0.68 4.39 -4.74
C GLN A 407 -0.86 5.26 -3.49
N PRO A 408 -1.33 6.52 -3.55
CA PRO A 408 -1.47 7.36 -4.74
C PRO A 408 -0.14 8.06 -5.11
N ASN A 409 -0.12 8.78 -6.24
CA ASN A 409 1.05 9.48 -6.79
C ASN A 409 2.16 8.49 -7.14
N GLU A 410 1.78 7.57 -8.02
CA GLU A 410 2.53 6.45 -8.55
C GLU A 410 3.91 6.91 -9.03
N GLY A 411 4.98 6.26 -8.57
CA GLY A 411 6.33 6.63 -8.98
C GLY A 411 7.45 6.10 -8.09
N ILE A 412 8.68 6.51 -8.41
CA ILE A 412 9.91 6.05 -7.75
C ILE A 412 10.71 7.27 -7.30
N GLU A 413 11.22 7.25 -6.07
CA GLU A 413 12.05 8.30 -5.50
C GLU A 413 13.36 7.69 -4.94
N LEU A 414 14.50 8.18 -5.44
CA LEU A 414 15.82 7.86 -4.90
C LEU A 414 16.33 9.04 -4.09
N ARG A 415 16.55 8.83 -2.78
CA ARG A 415 17.14 9.81 -1.86
C ARG A 415 18.59 9.47 -1.58
N PHE A 416 19.50 10.39 -1.87
CA PHE A 416 20.94 10.22 -1.67
C PHE A 416 21.60 11.53 -1.24
N LEU A 417 22.90 11.49 -0.93
CA LEU A 417 23.66 12.67 -0.51
C LEU A 417 24.41 13.30 -1.69
N ALA A 418 24.37 14.62 -1.79
CA ALA A 418 25.18 15.39 -2.72
C ALA A 418 26.02 16.44 -1.97
N LYS A 419 27.21 16.75 -2.51
CA LYS A 419 28.03 17.84 -2.00
C LYS A 419 27.30 19.16 -2.21
N ARG A 420 27.23 19.96 -1.16
CA ARG A 420 26.74 21.33 -1.25
C ARG A 420 27.69 22.20 -2.10
N PRO A 421 27.17 23.02 -3.03
CA PRO A 421 27.99 24.03 -3.71
C PRO A 421 28.67 24.96 -2.69
N GLY A 422 29.98 25.19 -2.83
CA GLY A 422 30.79 25.96 -1.88
C GLY A 422 32.17 25.33 -1.60
N PRO A 423 33.04 26.03 -0.85
CA PRO A 423 34.43 25.60 -0.61
C PRO A 423 34.55 24.46 0.42
N SER A 424 33.61 24.35 1.37
CA SER A 424 33.63 23.33 2.41
C SER A 424 32.92 22.04 1.99
N MET A 425 33.37 20.90 2.51
CA MET A 425 32.74 19.60 2.27
C MET A 425 31.55 19.39 3.20
N HIS A 426 30.38 19.86 2.76
CA HIS A 426 29.09 19.58 3.38
C HIS A 426 28.25 18.68 2.47
N MET A 427 27.52 17.76 3.09
CA MET A 427 26.59 16.84 2.43
C MET A 427 25.16 17.24 2.70
N ARG A 428 24.30 17.08 1.69
CA ARG A 428 22.86 17.31 1.79
C ARG A 428 22.09 16.18 1.12
N LYS A 429 20.98 15.77 1.73
CA LYS A 429 20.04 14.85 1.09
C LYS A 429 19.32 15.54 -0.07
N VAL A 430 19.35 14.91 -1.23
CA VAL A 430 18.65 15.31 -2.45
C VAL A 430 17.84 14.13 -2.96
N ASN A 431 16.84 14.42 -3.79
CA ASN A 431 15.94 13.41 -4.33
C ASN A 431 16.02 13.45 -5.86
N MET A 432 16.03 12.27 -6.47
CA MET A 432 15.67 12.09 -7.88
C MET A 432 14.29 11.43 -7.89
N ASN A 433 13.36 12.02 -8.65
CA ASN A 433 11.97 11.58 -8.72
C ASN A 433 11.62 11.15 -10.14
N PHE A 434 10.84 10.09 -10.20
CA PHE A 434 10.11 9.63 -11.36
C PHE A 434 8.63 9.53 -10.95
N GLU A 435 7.74 10.07 -11.78
CA GLU A 435 6.28 10.09 -11.58
C GLU A 435 5.62 9.53 -12.83
N TYR A 436 4.66 8.62 -12.66
CA TYR A 436 4.00 7.95 -13.80
C TYR A 436 3.23 8.96 -14.66
N ASP A 437 2.45 9.83 -14.03
CA ASP A 437 1.61 10.83 -14.71
C ASP A 437 2.44 11.84 -15.53
N GLU A 438 3.72 12.05 -15.19
CA GLU A 438 4.63 12.91 -15.95
C GLU A 438 5.29 12.17 -17.13
N ALA A 439 5.50 10.85 -16.99
CA ALA A 439 6.28 10.06 -17.92
C ALA A 439 5.45 9.28 -18.95
N PHE A 440 4.19 8.96 -18.63
CA PHE A 440 3.32 8.11 -19.43
C PHE A 440 1.92 8.72 -19.58
N VAL A 441 1.27 8.44 -20.72
CA VAL A 441 -0.06 8.96 -21.09
C VAL A 441 -1.20 8.03 -20.62
N THR A 442 -0.90 7.04 -19.78
CA THR A 442 -1.84 5.97 -19.41
C THR A 442 -2.46 6.20 -18.04
N HIS A 443 -3.78 6.03 -17.96
CA HIS A 443 -4.52 6.07 -16.71
C HIS A 443 -4.34 4.76 -15.94
N PRO A 444 -3.95 4.79 -14.65
CA PRO A 444 -3.79 3.57 -13.87
C PRO A 444 -5.13 2.83 -13.75
N GLY A 445 -5.15 1.57 -14.22
CA GLY A 445 -6.29 0.68 -14.11
C GLY A 445 -6.55 0.22 -12.67
N THR A 446 -7.67 -0.46 -12.45
CA THR A 446 -8.01 -1.04 -11.14
C THR A 446 -7.15 -2.27 -10.78
N GLY A 447 -6.43 -2.79 -11.78
CA GLY A 447 -5.69 -4.05 -11.76
C GLY A 447 -6.51 -5.20 -12.33
N TYR A 448 -7.84 -5.10 -12.38
CA TYR A 448 -8.70 -6.14 -12.95
C TYR A 448 -8.55 -6.24 -14.47
N GLU A 449 -8.32 -5.13 -15.18
CA GLU A 449 -8.05 -5.13 -16.62
C GLU A 449 -6.90 -6.09 -16.96
N THR A 450 -5.71 -5.85 -16.37
CA THR A 450 -4.52 -6.64 -16.63
C THR A 450 -4.70 -8.11 -16.23
N MET A 451 -5.34 -8.36 -15.08
CA MET A 451 -5.58 -9.75 -14.64
C MET A 451 -6.53 -10.50 -15.58
N LEU A 452 -7.62 -9.87 -16.03
CA LEU A 452 -8.54 -10.52 -16.97
C LEU A 452 -7.84 -10.82 -18.29
N TYR A 453 -7.08 -9.85 -18.80
CA TYR A 453 -6.27 -9.99 -20.01
C TYR A 453 -5.25 -11.14 -19.90
N ASP A 454 -4.44 -11.15 -18.86
CA ASP A 454 -3.43 -12.20 -18.61
C ASP A 454 -4.06 -13.58 -18.49
N CYS A 455 -5.21 -13.69 -17.81
CA CYS A 455 -5.91 -14.96 -17.69
C CYS A 455 -6.42 -15.46 -19.05
N MET A 456 -6.88 -14.59 -19.95
CA MET A 456 -7.27 -14.96 -21.32
C MET A 456 -6.06 -15.35 -22.18
N ARG A 457 -4.87 -14.79 -21.92
CA ARG A 457 -3.61 -15.22 -22.55
C ARG A 457 -3.01 -16.50 -21.96
N GLY A 458 -3.45 -16.89 -20.77
CA GLY A 458 -2.90 -18.03 -20.05
C GLY A 458 -1.64 -17.70 -19.25
N ASP A 459 -1.39 -16.42 -19.00
CA ASP A 459 -0.29 -15.96 -18.16
C ASP A 459 -0.73 -15.98 -16.69
N ALA A 460 -0.12 -16.88 -15.91
CA ALA A 460 -0.39 -17.02 -14.49
C ALA A 460 0.57 -16.22 -13.60
N SER A 461 1.45 -15.37 -14.15
CA SER A 461 2.50 -14.65 -13.41
C SER A 461 1.94 -13.80 -12.27
N LEU A 462 0.82 -13.12 -12.51
CA LEU A 462 0.14 -12.25 -11.55
C LEU A 462 -0.82 -12.99 -10.60
N PHE A 463 -0.89 -14.32 -10.68
CA PHE A 463 -1.85 -15.12 -9.92
C PHE A 463 -1.19 -15.97 -8.85
N SER A 464 -1.88 -16.11 -7.71
CA SER A 464 -1.35 -16.90 -6.60
C SER A 464 -1.55 -18.41 -6.85
N ARG A 465 -0.44 -19.15 -6.88
CA ARG A 465 -0.44 -20.62 -6.90
C ARG A 465 -0.83 -21.18 -5.52
N SER A 466 -1.37 -22.39 -5.47
CA SER A 466 -1.82 -23.03 -4.22
C SER A 466 -0.76 -23.03 -3.11
N ASP A 467 0.48 -23.38 -3.44
CA ASP A 467 1.63 -23.40 -2.52
C ASP A 467 1.99 -22.01 -1.97
N LEU A 468 1.89 -20.96 -2.78
CA LEU A 468 2.07 -19.56 -2.35
C LEU A 468 1.01 -19.18 -1.31
N VAL A 469 -0.26 -19.50 -1.58
CA VAL A 469 -1.37 -19.20 -0.66
C VAL A 469 -1.18 -19.91 0.68
N GLU A 470 -0.85 -21.20 0.66
CA GLU A 470 -0.63 -21.98 1.88
C GLU A 470 0.59 -21.51 2.67
N THR A 471 1.68 -21.17 1.98
CA THR A 471 2.89 -20.64 2.65
C THR A 471 2.61 -19.30 3.30
N SER A 472 1.87 -18.41 2.63
CA SER A 472 1.39 -17.15 3.23
C SER A 472 0.57 -17.40 4.50
N TRP A 473 -0.32 -18.38 4.51
CA TRP A 473 -1.08 -18.75 5.71
C TRP A 473 -0.18 -19.31 6.81
N GLN A 474 0.78 -20.16 6.47
CA GLN A 474 1.72 -20.73 7.43
C GLN A 474 2.51 -19.65 8.17
N ILE A 475 2.91 -18.58 7.47
CA ILE A 475 3.65 -17.45 8.07
C ILE A 475 2.78 -16.68 9.08
N VAL A 476 1.51 -16.40 8.76
CA VAL A 476 0.64 -15.61 9.65
C VAL A 476 -0.06 -16.43 10.74
N GLN A 477 -0.14 -17.75 10.60
CA GLN A 477 -0.89 -18.61 11.52
C GLN A 477 -0.47 -18.43 13.00
N PRO A 478 0.83 -18.39 13.36
CA PRO A 478 1.23 -18.15 14.75
C PRO A 478 0.74 -16.81 15.30
N ILE A 479 0.70 -15.76 14.47
CA ILE A 479 0.20 -14.44 14.86
C ILE A 479 -1.30 -14.54 15.20
N LEU A 480 -2.07 -15.23 14.36
CA LEU A 480 -3.51 -15.42 14.57
C LEU A 480 -3.79 -16.24 15.84
N ASP A 481 -3.01 -17.29 16.10
CA ASP A 481 -3.19 -18.17 17.25
C ASP A 481 -2.85 -17.47 18.58
N VAL A 482 -1.74 -16.74 18.63
CA VAL A 482 -1.36 -15.93 19.81
C VAL A 482 -2.41 -14.85 20.05
N TRP A 483 -2.85 -14.12 19.02
CA TRP A 483 -3.83 -13.05 19.19
C TRP A 483 -5.23 -13.53 19.53
N LYS A 484 -5.58 -14.76 19.16
CA LYS A 484 -6.84 -15.41 19.56
C LYS A 484 -6.80 -15.85 21.03
N SER A 485 -5.67 -16.37 21.50
CA SER A 485 -5.51 -16.86 22.87
C SER A 485 -5.24 -15.73 23.89
N GLU A 486 -4.55 -14.68 23.47
CA GLU A 486 -4.22 -13.52 24.30
C GLU A 486 -5.03 -12.31 23.83
N LYS A 487 -6.04 -11.89 24.60
CA LYS A 487 -6.81 -10.67 24.29
C LYS A 487 -6.00 -9.39 24.50
N ALA A 488 -6.22 -8.39 23.66
CA ALA A 488 -5.60 -7.09 23.80
C ALA A 488 -6.17 -6.41 25.04
N ARG A 489 -5.29 -5.93 25.93
CA ARG A 489 -5.71 -5.24 27.16
C ARG A 489 -5.94 -3.75 26.96
N ASP A 490 -5.42 -3.20 25.87
CA ASP A 490 -5.36 -1.78 25.57
C ASP A 490 -6.30 -1.37 24.43
N PHE A 491 -7.09 -2.28 23.86
CA PHE A 491 -8.05 -1.93 22.80
C PHE A 491 -9.24 -1.11 23.32
N PRO A 492 -9.65 -0.05 22.59
CA PRO A 492 -8.99 0.54 21.42
C PRO A 492 -7.74 1.36 21.80
N ASN A 493 -6.67 1.22 21.02
CA ASN A 493 -5.35 1.78 21.35
C ASN A 493 -4.81 2.82 20.35
N TYR A 494 -5.62 3.24 19.38
CA TYR A 494 -5.30 4.42 18.56
C TYR A 494 -6.58 5.17 18.13
N PRO A 495 -6.57 6.51 18.06
CA PRO A 495 -7.72 7.27 17.57
C PRO A 495 -7.95 7.10 16.07
N PHE A 496 -9.20 7.18 15.61
CA PHE A 496 -9.50 7.30 14.19
C PHE A 496 -8.87 8.58 13.61
N GLY A 497 -8.27 8.48 12.41
CA GLY A 497 -7.56 9.57 11.74
C GLY A 497 -6.12 9.79 12.23
N SER A 498 -5.65 8.98 13.18
CA SER A 498 -4.26 9.00 13.66
C SER A 498 -3.32 8.17 12.79
N TRP A 499 -2.07 7.97 13.23
CA TRP A 499 -1.07 7.19 12.50
C TRP A 499 -0.99 5.71 12.92
N GLY A 500 -1.86 5.27 13.84
CA GLY A 500 -1.87 3.92 14.39
C GLY A 500 -1.26 3.85 15.81
N PRO A 501 -1.17 2.65 16.41
CA PRO A 501 -0.77 2.49 17.80
C PRO A 501 0.71 2.83 18.02
N LYS A 502 1.04 3.40 19.18
CA LYS A 502 2.42 3.73 19.57
C LYS A 502 3.40 2.56 19.40
N ALA A 503 3.00 1.37 19.82
CA ALA A 503 3.84 0.17 19.74
C ALA A 503 4.34 -0.13 18.31
N ALA A 504 3.57 0.25 17.28
CA ALA A 504 4.00 0.07 15.90
C ALA A 504 5.14 1.01 15.49
N PHE A 505 5.21 2.20 16.09
CA PHE A 505 6.32 3.15 15.92
C PHE A 505 7.57 2.72 16.68
N ASP A 506 7.40 1.99 17.77
CA ASP A 506 8.50 1.45 18.57
C ASP A 506 9.08 0.16 17.93
N LEU A 507 8.32 -0.57 17.10
CA LEU A 507 8.73 -1.85 16.50
C LEU A 507 10.05 -1.80 15.70
N PRO A 508 10.36 -0.76 14.90
CA PRO A 508 11.67 -0.66 14.25
C PRO A 508 12.88 -0.52 15.21
N ALA A 509 12.62 -0.18 16.49
CA ALA A 509 13.40 -0.15 17.75
C ALA A 509 14.90 0.20 17.76
N ALA A 510 15.68 -0.14 16.72
CA ALA A 510 17.06 0.32 16.58
C ALA A 510 17.09 1.84 16.43
N ALA A 511 18.02 2.51 17.11
CA ALA A 511 18.08 3.97 17.20
C ALA A 511 18.06 4.70 15.83
N HIS A 512 18.49 4.03 14.75
CA HIS A 512 18.54 4.57 13.40
C HIS A 512 17.37 4.16 12.48
N ARG A 513 16.53 3.20 12.87
CA ARG A 513 15.41 2.71 12.04
C ARG A 513 14.12 3.39 12.46
N ARG A 514 13.42 3.99 11.49
CA ARG A 514 12.16 4.68 11.69
C ARG A 514 11.29 4.52 10.46
N TRP A 515 9.98 4.48 10.65
CA TRP A 515 9.05 4.55 9.53
C TRP A 515 9.27 5.84 8.72
N LEU A 516 9.06 5.75 7.40
CA LEU A 516 9.06 6.92 6.55
C LEU A 516 7.98 7.94 7.01
N ALA A 517 8.38 9.19 7.14
CA ALA A 517 7.50 10.31 7.45
C ALA A 517 6.82 10.82 6.16
N ARG A 518 5.49 10.90 6.14
CA ARG A 518 4.71 11.51 5.04
C ARG A 518 3.90 12.70 5.54
N SER A 519 3.75 13.71 4.69
CA SER A 519 3.01 14.98 4.91
C SER A 519 3.40 15.86 6.12
N PRO A 520 4.61 16.43 6.14
CA PRO A 520 5.05 17.36 7.19
C PRO A 520 4.85 18.85 6.82
N LYS A 521 4.49 19.16 5.56
CA LYS A 521 4.49 20.54 5.04
C LYS A 521 3.49 21.46 5.76
N GLN A 522 2.26 20.99 5.96
CA GLN A 522 1.22 21.74 6.68
C GLN A 522 1.53 21.87 8.18
N ALA A 523 2.24 20.92 8.76
CA ALA A 523 2.66 21.00 10.16
C ALA A 523 3.61 22.19 10.38
N LEU A 524 4.52 22.43 9.43
CA LEU A 524 5.50 23.52 9.53
C LEU A 524 4.89 24.92 9.34
N SER A 525 3.83 25.07 8.54
CA SER A 525 3.16 26.37 8.39
C SER A 525 2.49 26.86 9.68
N ARG A 526 2.29 25.98 10.67
CA ARG A 526 1.71 26.32 11.97
C ARG A 526 2.76 26.78 12.99
N VAL A 527 4.05 26.61 12.69
CA VAL A 527 5.13 27.02 13.58
C VAL A 527 5.39 28.52 13.37
N PRO A 528 5.22 29.36 14.41
CA PRO A 528 5.43 30.81 14.31
C PRO A 528 6.79 31.20 13.71
N MET A 529 7.84 30.45 14.05
CA MET A 529 9.20 30.68 13.56
C MET A 529 9.33 30.53 12.03
N PHE A 530 8.49 29.72 11.39
CA PHE A 530 8.52 29.49 9.94
C PHE A 530 7.53 30.36 9.15
N GLU A 531 6.79 31.25 9.83
CA GLU A 531 5.83 32.15 9.18
C GLU A 531 6.50 33.05 8.12
N GLY A 532 5.91 33.17 6.93
CA GLY A 532 6.50 33.94 5.82
C GLY A 532 7.72 33.27 5.16
N SER A 533 8.01 32.00 5.48
CA SER A 533 9.01 31.20 4.76
C SER A 533 8.48 30.75 3.41
N GLY A 534 9.29 30.87 2.36
CA GLY A 534 8.92 30.39 1.03
C GLY A 534 8.75 28.86 0.99
N THR A 535 7.94 28.37 0.04
CA THR A 535 7.62 26.93 -0.15
C THR A 535 8.85 26.03 -0.21
N THR A 536 9.91 26.50 -0.84
CA THR A 536 11.19 25.79 -0.95
C THR A 536 11.84 25.48 0.41
N MET A 537 11.70 26.37 1.40
CA MET A 537 12.25 26.15 2.74
C MET A 537 11.37 25.21 3.56
N ILE A 538 10.05 25.41 3.51
CA ILE A 538 9.09 24.52 4.16
C ILE A 538 9.30 23.09 3.66
N ASN A 539 9.53 22.90 2.36
CA ASN A 539 9.86 21.58 1.80
C ASN A 539 11.15 20.99 2.41
N ALA A 540 12.19 21.79 2.61
CA ALA A 540 13.46 21.31 3.17
C ALA A 540 13.34 20.89 4.64
N PHE A 541 12.66 21.69 5.49
CA PHE A 541 12.40 21.30 6.87
C PHE A 541 11.43 20.13 6.95
N ALA A 542 10.44 20.05 6.04
CA ALA A 542 9.47 18.97 6.04
C ALA A 542 10.17 17.62 5.89
N MET A 543 11.16 17.53 5.01
CA MET A 543 11.96 16.32 4.81
C MET A 543 12.75 15.87 6.05
N MET A 544 12.94 16.75 7.04
CA MET A 544 13.66 16.46 8.28
C MET A 544 12.74 16.13 9.46
N LEU A 545 11.42 16.34 9.33
CA LEU A 545 10.47 16.04 10.39
C LEU A 545 10.36 14.54 10.62
N LYS A 546 10.44 14.16 11.89
CA LYS A 546 10.33 12.76 12.34
C LYS A 546 9.01 12.58 13.10
N PRO A 547 8.11 11.68 12.66
CA PRO A 547 6.87 11.41 13.38
C PRO A 547 7.19 10.61 14.64
N ARG A 548 6.52 10.96 15.73
CA ARG A 548 6.50 10.22 17.00
C ARG A 548 5.08 10.14 17.52
N VAL A 549 4.80 9.08 18.24
CA VAL A 549 3.50 8.83 18.87
C VAL A 549 3.71 8.63 20.36
N TYR A 550 2.83 9.25 21.16
CA TYR A 550 2.80 9.14 22.61
C TYR A 550 1.39 8.80 23.06
N ASN A 551 1.26 7.92 24.04
CA ASN A 551 -0.01 7.61 24.68
C ASN A 551 -0.27 8.57 25.84
N ALA A 552 -1.52 8.63 26.31
CA ALA A 552 -1.85 9.39 27.51
C ALA A 552 -0.99 8.91 28.69
N GLY A 553 -0.40 9.86 29.42
CA GLY A 553 0.53 9.63 30.53
C GLY A 553 2.01 9.62 30.14
N ASP A 554 2.36 9.45 28.85
CA ASP A 554 3.76 9.44 28.42
C ASP A 554 4.43 10.81 28.64
N GLU A 555 5.66 10.78 29.18
CA GLU A 555 6.53 11.96 29.20
C GLU A 555 7.18 12.16 27.82
N ILE A 556 6.81 13.23 27.14
CA ILE A 556 7.38 13.60 25.84
C ILE A 556 8.75 14.25 26.05
N VAL A 557 8.85 15.08 27.08
CA VAL A 557 10.07 15.79 27.46
C VAL A 557 10.15 15.82 28.98
N ARG A 558 11.33 15.60 29.55
CA ARG A 558 11.58 15.66 30.99
C ARG A 558 12.29 16.96 31.39
N LEU A 559 11.84 17.59 32.48
CA LEU A 559 12.54 18.71 33.12
C LEU A 559 14.02 18.38 33.38
N GLY A 560 14.90 19.36 33.14
CA GLY A 560 16.36 19.22 33.32
C GLY A 560 17.07 18.45 32.20
N SER A 561 16.35 17.83 31.26
CA SER A 561 16.99 17.21 30.09
C SER A 561 17.57 18.26 29.16
N VAL A 562 18.63 17.90 28.41
CA VAL A 562 19.25 18.79 27.43
C VAL A 562 18.26 19.06 26.29
N ALA A 563 17.94 20.33 26.05
CA ALA A 563 16.98 20.70 25.02
C ALA A 563 17.65 20.80 23.65
N GLY A 564 17.15 20.04 22.68
CA GLY A 564 17.65 20.05 21.30
C GLY A 564 16.61 19.72 20.23
N GLU A 565 15.33 19.70 20.59
CA GLU A 565 14.23 19.31 19.69
C GLU A 565 13.07 20.31 19.80
N LEU A 566 12.51 20.66 18.64
CA LEU A 566 11.18 21.25 18.49
C LEU A 566 10.15 20.13 18.30
N PHE A 567 8.99 20.31 18.92
CA PHE A 567 7.84 19.42 18.81
C PHE A 567 6.65 20.20 18.25
N ILE A 568 6.02 19.62 17.23
CA ILE A 568 4.81 20.15 16.60
C ILE A 568 3.69 19.17 16.90
N ILE A 569 2.70 19.61 17.69
CA ILE A 569 1.54 18.80 18.05
C ILE A 569 0.63 18.76 16.83
N GLU A 570 0.65 17.65 16.12
CA GLU A 570 -0.21 17.50 14.97
C GLU A 570 -1.61 17.04 15.38
N GLN A 571 -1.70 16.24 16.44
CA GLN A 571 -2.95 15.80 17.06
C GLN A 571 -2.68 15.47 18.53
N GLY A 572 -3.60 15.81 19.42
CA GLY A 572 -3.58 15.46 20.83
C GLY A 572 -3.36 16.65 21.75
N ARG A 573 -3.36 16.37 23.05
CA ARG A 573 -3.22 17.38 24.10
C ARG A 573 -2.06 17.04 25.02
N VAL A 574 -1.25 18.05 25.33
CA VAL A 574 -0.02 17.94 26.09
C VAL A 574 -0.06 18.96 27.22
N GLU A 575 0.12 18.51 28.45
CA GLU A 575 0.26 19.41 29.60
C GLU A 575 1.73 19.73 29.89
N MET A 576 1.93 20.94 30.39
CA MET A 576 3.23 21.42 30.86
C MET A 576 3.26 21.39 32.39
N VAL A 577 4.17 20.63 32.96
CA VAL A 577 4.33 20.45 34.41
C VAL A 577 5.66 21.07 34.87
N ASP A 578 5.60 21.97 35.86
CA ASP A 578 6.78 22.62 36.41
C ASP A 578 7.55 21.73 37.41
N ALA A 579 8.67 22.24 37.94
CA ALA A 579 9.50 21.55 38.93
C ALA A 579 8.77 21.20 40.24
N ARG A 580 7.65 21.87 40.54
CA ARG A 580 6.83 21.63 41.74
C ARG A 580 5.70 20.63 41.47
N GLY A 581 5.59 20.11 40.24
CA GLY A 581 4.52 19.22 39.83
C GLY A 581 3.22 19.94 39.47
N TRP A 582 3.23 21.27 39.35
CA TRP A 582 2.04 22.05 39.02
C TRP A 582 1.86 22.19 37.51
N VAL A 583 0.63 21.99 37.05
CA VAL A 583 0.26 22.19 35.64
C VAL A 583 0.24 23.69 35.35
N LYS A 584 1.10 24.12 34.42
CA LYS A 584 1.25 25.53 34.00
C LYS A 584 0.39 25.89 32.80
N GLY A 585 -0.01 24.90 32.02
CA GLY A 585 -0.81 25.09 30.83
C GLY A 585 -0.96 23.80 30.04
N GLU A 586 -1.84 23.85 29.05
CA GLU A 586 -2.13 22.77 28.11
C GLU A 586 -1.88 23.28 26.69
N LEU A 587 -1.34 22.41 25.85
CA LEU A 587 -1.15 22.62 24.42
C LEU A 587 -1.95 21.58 23.65
N SER A 588 -2.53 21.97 22.52
CA SER A 588 -3.38 21.14 21.66
C SER A 588 -2.92 21.17 20.19
N ASP A 589 -3.70 20.53 19.33
CA ASP A 589 -3.53 20.48 17.87
C ASP A 589 -3.07 21.82 17.26
N GLY A 590 -2.02 21.74 16.47
CA GLY A 590 -1.40 22.87 15.77
C GLY A 590 -0.46 23.72 16.61
N GLN A 591 -0.42 23.55 17.93
CA GLN A 591 0.53 24.25 18.79
C GLN A 591 1.90 23.53 18.82
N VAL A 592 2.91 24.27 19.24
CA VAL A 592 4.32 23.84 19.21
C VAL A 592 4.97 24.07 20.56
N PHE A 593 6.03 23.31 20.86
CA PHE A 593 6.87 23.56 22.04
C PHE A 593 8.32 23.17 21.78
N GLY A 594 9.23 23.75 22.56
CA GLY A 594 10.67 23.51 22.38
C GLY A 594 11.29 24.27 21.21
N GLU A 595 10.60 25.25 20.63
CA GLU A 595 11.10 26.07 19.52
C GLU A 595 12.41 26.79 19.86
N LEU A 596 12.50 27.33 21.09
CA LEU A 596 13.71 27.95 21.62
C LEU A 596 14.88 26.98 21.72
N SER A 597 14.62 25.68 21.81
CA SER A 597 15.66 24.64 21.89
C SER A 597 16.35 24.40 20.56
N LEU A 598 15.78 24.84 19.44
CA LEU A 598 16.48 24.90 18.16
C LEU A 598 17.50 26.05 18.12
N LEU A 599 17.23 27.13 18.86
CA LEU A 599 18.05 28.33 18.84
C LEU A 599 19.13 28.32 19.93
N LEU A 600 18.74 27.95 21.14
CA LEU A 600 19.57 27.96 22.34
C LEU A 600 19.75 26.55 22.89
N THR A 601 20.95 26.25 23.37
CA THR A 601 21.20 25.02 24.13
C THR A 601 20.95 25.33 25.61
N LYS A 602 19.80 24.92 26.14
CA LYS A 602 19.42 25.10 27.55
C LYS A 602 18.79 23.80 28.07
N GLU A 603 18.70 23.66 29.39
CA GLU A 603 17.91 22.59 29.99
C GLU A 603 16.41 22.87 29.85
N ARG A 604 15.62 21.81 29.71
CA ARG A 604 14.16 21.88 29.68
C ARG A 604 13.63 22.40 31.02
N GLN A 605 12.84 23.47 30.97
CA GLN A 605 12.31 24.16 32.16
C GLN A 605 11.03 23.52 32.71
N ALA A 606 10.46 22.57 31.98
CA ALA A 606 9.22 21.88 32.34
C ALA A 606 9.24 20.46 31.76
N THR A 607 8.48 19.57 32.40
CA THR A 607 8.12 18.26 31.85
C THR A 607 6.89 18.44 30.96
N MET A 608 6.92 17.88 29.75
CA MET A 608 5.78 17.85 28.84
C MET A 608 5.19 16.44 28.88
N ARG A 609 3.93 16.32 29.29
CA ARG A 609 3.24 15.02 29.43
C ARG A 609 2.03 14.97 28.51
N ALA A 610 1.87 13.86 27.80
CA ALA A 610 0.71 13.65 26.95
C ALA A 610 -0.55 13.43 27.82
N LEU A 611 -1.59 14.24 27.63
CA LEU A 611 -2.91 14.04 28.26
C LEU A 611 -3.77 13.06 27.48
N THR A 612 -3.58 13.02 26.16
CA THR A 612 -4.27 12.11 25.24
C THR A 612 -3.24 11.37 24.39
N TYR A 613 -3.70 10.48 23.50
CA TYR A 613 -2.87 10.09 22.37
C TYR A 613 -2.38 11.34 21.63
N CYS A 614 -1.07 11.41 21.38
CA CYS A 614 -0.44 12.53 20.70
C CYS A 614 0.35 12.04 19.48
N ALA A 615 0.01 12.55 18.29
CA ALA A 615 0.85 12.47 17.10
C ALA A 615 1.67 13.74 16.99
N ILE A 616 3.00 13.60 17.05
CA ILE A 616 3.91 14.74 17.14
C ILE A 616 4.99 14.63 16.07
N TYR A 617 5.25 15.72 15.35
CA TYR A 617 6.46 15.83 14.55
C TYR A 617 7.59 16.44 15.37
N THR A 618 8.76 15.82 15.31
CA THR A 618 9.98 16.31 15.96
C THR A 618 10.98 16.83 14.93
N LEU A 619 11.55 18.00 15.16
CA LEU A 619 12.68 18.55 14.42
C LEU A 619 13.88 18.68 15.36
N ASP A 620 14.97 18.01 15.04
CA ASP A 620 16.21 18.09 15.81
C ASP A 620 16.99 19.36 15.47
N LYS A 621 17.64 19.99 16.46
CA LYS A 621 18.50 21.17 16.29
C LYS A 621 19.59 20.94 15.23
N ARG A 622 20.14 19.73 15.16
CA ARG A 622 21.15 19.38 14.14
C ARG A 622 20.57 19.47 12.74
N ASP A 623 19.40 18.90 12.51
CA ASP A 623 18.75 18.91 11.19
C ASP A 623 18.24 20.31 10.85
N PHE A 624 17.80 21.06 11.87
CA PHE A 624 17.44 22.45 11.73
C PHE A 624 18.62 23.33 11.28
N SER A 625 19.76 23.22 11.98
CA SER A 625 21.00 23.92 11.63
C SER A 625 21.48 23.53 10.24
N LYS A 626 21.39 22.25 9.82
CA LYS A 626 21.73 21.82 8.46
C LYS A 626 20.91 22.57 7.40
N VAL A 627 19.60 22.70 7.58
CA VAL A 627 18.73 23.40 6.61
C VAL A 627 19.03 24.90 6.57
N LEU A 628 19.34 25.53 7.70
CA LEU A 628 19.72 26.94 7.75
C LEU A 628 21.09 27.20 7.14
N MET A 629 22.07 26.32 7.40
CA MET A 629 23.36 26.34 6.72
C MET A 629 23.14 26.46 5.22
N ASP A 630 22.28 25.63 4.63
CA ASP A 630 22.01 25.57 3.20
C ASP A 630 21.50 26.88 2.61
N ARG A 631 20.81 27.71 3.39
CA ARG A 631 20.21 28.95 2.91
C ARG A 631 20.37 30.11 3.92
N PRO A 632 21.56 30.73 4.01
CA PRO A 632 21.92 31.72 5.03
C PRO A 632 21.02 32.96 5.06
N GLN A 633 20.57 33.42 3.88
CA GLN A 633 19.64 34.55 3.74
C GLN A 633 18.33 34.41 4.53
N PHE A 634 17.97 33.18 4.88
CA PHE A 634 16.79 32.92 5.70
C PHE A 634 17.10 32.76 7.19
N ALA A 635 18.34 32.42 7.54
CA ALA A 635 18.76 32.42 8.94
C ALA A 635 18.58 33.82 9.55
N GLU A 636 18.90 34.88 8.81
CA GLU A 636 18.68 36.27 9.24
C GLU A 636 17.20 36.59 9.49
N ARG A 637 16.30 36.20 8.57
CA ARG A 637 14.86 36.38 8.75
C ARG A 637 14.34 35.61 9.97
N MET A 638 14.78 34.37 10.16
CA MET A 638 14.44 33.56 11.32
C MET A 638 14.95 34.18 12.62
N MET A 639 16.15 34.79 12.60
CA MET A 639 16.67 35.54 13.76
C MET A 639 15.85 36.79 14.05
N GLN A 640 15.38 37.49 13.03
CA GLN A 640 14.50 38.63 13.19
C GLN A 640 13.19 38.20 13.86
N VAL A 641 12.53 37.16 13.34
CA VAL A 641 11.33 36.58 13.97
C VAL A 641 11.63 36.14 15.40
N ALA A 642 12.79 35.53 15.66
CA ALA A 642 13.15 35.08 16.99
C ALA A 642 13.39 36.23 17.98
N ARG A 643 13.97 37.34 17.52
CA ARG A 643 14.18 38.55 18.32
C ARG A 643 12.87 39.26 18.61
N GLU A 644 11.99 39.35 17.62
CA GLU A 644 10.69 40.01 17.71
C GLU A 644 9.70 39.22 18.58
N ARG A 645 9.65 37.89 18.42
CA ARG A 645 8.66 37.03 19.09
C ARG A 645 9.13 36.39 20.39
N TYR A 646 10.41 36.03 20.49
CA TYR A 646 10.94 35.32 21.67
C TYR A 646 11.94 36.14 22.49
N HIS A 647 12.23 37.38 22.07
CA HIS A 647 13.17 38.28 22.74
C HIS A 647 14.57 37.67 22.94
N VAL A 648 15.00 36.77 22.04
CA VAL A 648 16.32 36.16 22.07
C VAL A 648 17.21 36.77 20.99
N ILE A 649 18.43 37.14 21.35
CA ILE A 649 19.48 37.52 20.39
C ILE A 649 20.39 36.31 20.20
N VAL A 650 20.39 35.75 18.99
CA VAL A 650 21.29 34.64 18.62
C VAL A 650 22.08 35.02 17.38
N ASN A 651 23.36 34.70 17.37
CA ASN A 651 24.21 34.94 16.20
C ASN A 651 23.90 33.90 15.12
N ALA A 652 23.59 34.36 13.90
CA ALA A 652 23.32 33.48 12.77
C ALA A 652 24.48 32.50 12.48
N ASN A 653 25.73 32.92 12.68
CA ASN A 653 26.90 32.06 12.49
C ASN A 653 27.03 30.98 13.58
N GLU A 654 26.67 31.25 14.83
CA GLU A 654 26.66 30.25 15.90
C GLU A 654 25.59 29.17 15.63
N LEU A 655 24.40 29.60 15.20
CA LEU A 655 23.30 28.70 14.85
C LEU A 655 23.61 27.80 13.66
N MET A 656 24.28 28.36 12.65
CA MET A 656 24.70 27.66 11.44
C MET A 656 25.95 26.82 11.64
N THR A 657 26.70 26.96 12.73
CA THR A 657 27.83 26.07 13.05
C THR A 657 27.44 24.97 14.03
N GLY A 658 26.30 25.11 14.71
CA GLY A 658 25.85 24.20 15.76
C GLY A 658 26.60 24.39 17.09
N GLU A 659 27.47 25.40 17.18
CA GLU A 659 28.16 25.79 18.41
C GLU A 659 27.27 26.71 19.25
N SER A 660 27.32 26.53 20.57
CA SER A 660 26.45 27.18 21.53
C SER A 660 26.62 28.71 21.52
N ALA A 661 25.52 29.44 21.33
CA ALA A 661 25.47 30.85 21.67
C ALA A 661 25.74 31.05 23.16
N LYS A 662 26.82 31.75 23.51
CA LYS A 662 27.05 32.21 24.88
C LYS A 662 26.10 33.37 25.17
N ILE A 663 25.41 33.29 26.31
CA ILE A 663 24.54 34.35 26.80
C ILE A 663 25.39 35.62 26.97
N ALA A 664 24.98 36.70 26.31
CA ALA A 664 25.41 38.03 26.70
C ALA A 664 24.60 38.41 27.94
N ASP A 665 25.21 38.36 29.12
CA ASP A 665 24.64 38.97 30.32
C ASP A 665 24.55 40.49 30.10
N LYS A 666 23.32 41.01 30.11
CA LYS A 666 23.01 42.37 30.56
C LYS A 666 21.64 42.41 31.20
#